data_AF-A0A3M6VUD9-F1
#
_entry.id   AF-A0A3M6VUD9-F1
#
_cell.length_a   1.000
_cell.length_b   1.000
_cell.length_c   1.000
_cell.angle_alpha   90.00
_cell.angle_beta   90.00
_cell.angle_gamma   90.00
#
_symmetry.space_group_name_H-M   'P 1'
#
loop_
_entity.id
_entity.type
_entity.pdbx_description
1 polymer ?
#
loop_
_entity_poly.entity_id
_entity_poly.type
_entity_poly.pdbx_seq_one_letter_code
_entity_poly.pdbx_strand_id
1 'polypeptide(L)'
;MQFAVTIAALMGICPVAMMAGPYDGWAPHRYCNSLDHIETTRIPPLTSEQAELVESLEQVQIIARHGARAPYARIFCWDSPKHNPMNAEWNCSTISVSSQEINSKEESKGFGRLYRKSYIDGHNILKGDCIVGGLLESGRQQHMMNGQYVTKRLCEAPIVRLTSADDRTVGFFVTRTWVKAHSSSSPLQSCQYILSSWVNRTYIYLMYYRGNQDLELSEIYLRSDDQERTLGSGQALINGLFPIDGTPSFELHRMLSWNVADYSMDYISPNKKICPLMKHIEQMSNESPEFWSHLRDPATVEIERHFSDVVGDFSWDSVLECLSTARCSNLELPDGVDEETFTKTYHEVEVLQGIFLTYNDSWYAKVAMQPLAHDMLTRLNGALNGDPDAYKLSVTMAHDSTIMPFLAATVKENWDRTWTPYAGMLVLEVYKTKSGSHAVRMIFHGEPQLLPDCRDTLCDIDEFFQAFAFAHNPRTENDCKLPKTKKGSKNPSSSLSTMADGQNRFTAANYIGSYLLLGLVAVAGLLALRRRNRQHEVRGDDENLSLLHAMFTRVLRRGCSCAYHRMTLHSNLVSTRTVALCNVQQQRRFLVDSMDAFMDFEREMALKRQKANPEKVAPVGPLTPPVKPEDDECCHLDCPNCVLLVYQEQLLEYELSLQSQNRREKPKIPVPMYDLSFYSSKDDKEVSSAWQMLLTETNRGVFEVAANDVISAPHQTADGAWRSVRHIDLRVRDDQQEHISKQASNIGVYVPNDLPVVERMLVHLHVEDPSVVYAAKPLADSKQQSSLQHQPLQQHPFAHVGTVRDALTWSFDLISTPRPRFLRNLAAYASDDNDVAALMAPRTVDAIQASRGIKDVIALAHFVYTARAERRPHQHVTIADIFDLFPSVRLSFADFFQIVPPSSPRYYTISSSRQFNPDIVSITLGLRKKDALPLPRCSSYLAMLKPGEAIRASFYQSSFVFPFHDHRPIMLISAGTGIAPFRAFLQDLEHEHKTSPHRSAYLFYGCREASMDFLYGEELERAWASGVLDQLHVAFSDDGDRPKRYVQDALIKQSELVARHLLKDEGYIYVCGSLDMGRAVRKAIAGAILRHPEFCGGAIATQEDAERIVRQKLAGHLIVTELW
;
A
#
# COMPACT_ATOMS: atom_id res chain seq x y z
N MET A 1 21.39 48.63 18.33
CA MET A 1 21.82 47.24 18.63
C MET A 1 23.22 47.18 19.25
N GLN A 2 24.29 47.55 18.52
CA GLN A 2 25.69 47.43 18.99
C GLN A 2 25.98 48.00 20.41
N PHE A 3 25.37 49.11 20.80
CA PHE A 3 25.61 49.75 22.11
C PHE A 3 25.19 48.90 23.33
N ALA A 4 24.26 47.94 23.18
CA ALA A 4 23.83 47.08 24.27
C ALA A 4 24.83 45.94 24.55
N VAL A 5 25.48 45.42 23.51
CA VAL A 5 26.43 44.30 23.58
C VAL A 5 27.65 44.69 24.43
N THR A 6 28.13 45.92 24.29
CA THR A 6 29.29 46.45 25.03
C THR A 6 29.05 46.53 26.55
N ILE A 7 27.80 46.76 26.98
CA ILE A 7 27.46 46.89 28.41
C ILE A 7 27.40 45.50 29.07
N ALA A 8 26.79 44.51 28.40
CA ALA A 8 26.74 43.14 28.90
C ALA A 8 28.14 42.55 29.16
N ALA A 9 29.09 42.80 28.24
CA ALA A 9 30.48 42.35 28.34
C ALA A 9 31.24 42.94 29.55
N LEU A 10 30.83 44.11 30.06
CA LEU A 10 31.48 44.78 31.20
C LEU A 10 30.92 44.36 32.57
N MET A 11 29.74 43.74 32.62
CA MET A 11 29.07 43.39 33.89
C MET A 11 29.31 41.95 34.36
N GLY A 12 30.03 41.12 33.59
CA GLY A 12 30.35 39.74 33.97
C GLY A 12 29.14 38.78 34.02
N ILE A 13 27.95 39.25 33.66
CA ILE A 13 26.76 38.42 33.50
C ILE A 13 26.96 37.58 32.24
N CYS A 14 27.31 36.31 32.42
CA CYS A 14 27.26 35.34 31.33
C CYS A 14 25.79 35.17 30.94
N PRO A 15 25.36 35.55 29.73
CA PRO A 15 24.00 35.25 29.31
C PRO A 15 23.87 33.73 29.22
N VAL A 16 22.91 33.16 29.95
CA VAL A 16 22.38 31.85 29.58
C VAL A 16 21.69 32.08 28.24
N ALA A 17 22.41 31.79 27.16
CA ALA A 17 21.80 31.62 25.87
C ALA A 17 20.89 30.40 25.98
N MET A 18 19.60 30.65 26.23
CA MET A 18 18.57 29.68 25.90
C MET A 18 18.75 29.45 24.40
N MET A 19 19.28 28.28 24.04
CA MET A 19 19.30 27.88 22.64
C MET A 19 17.86 27.73 22.24
N ALA A 20 17.44 28.56 21.27
CA ALA A 20 16.15 28.41 20.64
C ALA A 20 16.06 26.97 20.13
N GLY A 21 14.96 26.28 20.46
CA GLY A 21 14.69 24.96 19.91
C GLY A 21 14.57 25.06 18.39
N PRO A 22 14.78 23.98 17.63
CA PRO A 22 14.72 24.02 16.17
C PRO A 22 13.40 24.63 15.65
N TYR A 23 12.29 24.47 16.38
CA TYR A 23 10.94 24.95 16.05
C TYR A 23 10.55 26.32 16.66
N ASP A 24 11.44 27.04 17.34
CA ASP A 24 11.10 28.31 18.00
C ASP A 24 10.88 29.46 17.01
N GLY A 25 9.72 30.11 17.08
CA GLY A 25 9.37 31.30 16.28
C GLY A 25 8.78 31.03 14.90
N TRP A 26 8.44 29.78 14.59
CA TRP A 26 7.85 29.39 13.29
C TRP A 26 6.39 29.86 13.19
N ALA A 27 5.98 30.32 12.00
CA ALA A 27 4.62 30.77 11.73
C ALA A 27 3.82 29.68 10.97
N PRO A 28 2.52 29.51 11.24
CA PRO A 28 1.72 28.44 10.63
C PRO A 28 1.73 28.51 9.10
N HIS A 29 2.30 27.48 8.46
CA HIS A 29 2.50 27.46 7.01
C HIS A 29 1.19 27.53 6.24
N ARG A 30 1.13 28.37 5.18
CA ARG A 30 -0.10 28.67 4.42
C ARG A 30 -0.46 27.60 3.37
N TYR A 31 -0.21 26.33 3.68
CA TYR A 31 -0.43 25.19 2.79
C TYR A 31 -1.78 25.19 2.06
N CYS A 32 -2.86 25.62 2.72
CA CYS A 32 -4.19 25.60 2.13
C CYS A 32 -4.42 26.57 0.97
N ASN A 33 -3.66 27.68 0.91
CA ASN A 33 -3.84 28.75 -0.09
C ASN A 33 -5.31 29.16 -0.29
N SER A 34 -6.00 29.52 0.80
CA SER A 34 -7.44 29.85 0.78
C SER A 34 -7.77 30.96 -0.22
N LEU A 35 -9.02 31.06 -0.63
CA LEU A 35 -9.46 32.08 -1.60
C LEU A 35 -9.25 33.53 -1.09
N ASP A 36 -9.16 33.72 0.23
CA ASP A 36 -8.81 35.00 0.87
C ASP A 36 -7.29 35.29 0.87
N HIS A 37 -6.46 34.33 0.49
CA HIS A 37 -4.99 34.39 0.50
C HIS A 37 -4.34 34.08 -0.86
N ILE A 38 -5.12 33.56 -1.81
CA ILE A 38 -4.72 33.26 -3.19
C ILE A 38 -4.06 34.45 -3.91
N GLU A 39 -4.30 35.68 -3.46
CA GLU A 39 -3.61 36.86 -3.99
C GLU A 39 -2.11 36.93 -3.75
N THR A 40 -1.57 36.14 -2.81
CA THR A 40 -0.12 35.95 -2.66
C THR A 40 0.51 35.31 -3.90
N THR A 41 -0.23 34.49 -4.66
CA THR A 41 0.26 33.86 -5.90
C THR A 41 0.50 34.85 -7.07
N ARG A 42 0.10 36.12 -6.93
CA ARG A 42 0.21 37.12 -8.00
C ARG A 42 1.67 37.29 -8.41
N ILE A 43 1.94 37.09 -9.69
CA ILE A 43 3.25 37.40 -10.27
C ILE A 43 3.52 38.91 -10.10
N PRO A 44 4.60 39.30 -9.40
CA PRO A 44 4.94 40.70 -9.19
C PRO A 44 5.48 41.33 -10.49
N PRO A 45 5.46 42.67 -10.63
CA PRO A 45 6.18 43.33 -11.71
C PRO A 45 7.70 43.06 -11.63
N LEU A 46 8.43 43.42 -12.68
CA LEU A 46 9.89 43.59 -12.60
C LEU A 46 10.22 44.80 -11.70
N THR A 47 11.40 44.81 -11.09
CA THR A 47 11.92 46.04 -10.45
C THR A 47 12.16 47.12 -11.51
N SER A 48 12.26 48.40 -11.11
CA SER A 48 12.55 49.49 -12.06
C SER A 48 13.83 49.25 -12.87
N GLU A 49 14.86 48.70 -12.22
CA GLU A 49 16.16 48.39 -12.83
C GLU A 49 16.04 47.21 -13.82
N GLN A 50 15.38 46.12 -13.42
CA GLN A 50 15.07 44.98 -14.29
C GLN A 50 14.22 45.40 -15.52
N ALA A 51 13.24 46.29 -15.32
CA ALA A 51 12.40 46.84 -16.39
C ALA A 51 13.17 47.74 -17.36
N GLU A 52 14.31 48.32 -16.95
CA GLU A 52 15.21 49.04 -17.83
C GLU A 52 16.14 48.11 -18.65
N LEU A 53 16.33 46.86 -18.26
CA LEU A 53 17.15 45.88 -18.99
C LEU A 53 16.38 45.13 -20.10
N VAL A 54 15.09 44.84 -19.90
CA VAL A 54 14.28 44.05 -20.85
C VAL A 54 13.73 44.88 -22.03
N GLU A 55 13.58 44.22 -23.18
CA GLU A 55 12.93 44.75 -24.39
C GLU A 55 11.50 44.20 -24.54
N SER A 56 11.34 42.88 -24.39
CA SER A 56 10.09 42.14 -24.62
C SER A 56 10.04 40.85 -23.80
N LEU A 57 8.83 40.32 -23.58
CA LEU A 57 8.55 39.02 -22.97
C LEU A 57 8.27 38.03 -24.11
N GLU A 58 9.10 37.00 -24.24
CA GLU A 58 9.07 36.06 -25.39
C GLU A 58 8.29 34.77 -25.08
N GLN A 59 8.42 34.25 -23.85
CA GLN A 59 7.76 33.01 -23.43
C GLN A 59 7.40 33.04 -21.94
N VAL A 60 6.29 32.40 -21.57
CA VAL A 60 5.95 32.05 -20.19
C VAL A 60 5.72 30.54 -20.06
N GLN A 61 6.43 29.90 -19.12
CA GLN A 61 6.15 28.52 -18.72
C GLN A 61 5.64 28.48 -17.27
N ILE A 62 4.63 27.66 -17.01
CA ILE A 62 3.97 27.49 -15.71
C ILE A 62 4.03 26.01 -15.34
N ILE A 63 4.51 25.69 -14.14
CA ILE A 63 4.39 24.38 -13.50
C ILE A 63 3.58 24.60 -12.22
N ALA A 64 2.37 24.05 -12.15
CA ALA A 64 1.42 24.35 -11.07
C ALA A 64 0.98 23.08 -10.32
N ARG A 65 1.07 23.09 -8.99
CA ARG A 65 0.47 22.06 -8.13
C ARG A 65 -1.06 22.17 -8.26
N HIS A 66 -1.75 21.03 -8.27
CA HIS A 66 -3.22 21.01 -8.23
C HIS A 66 -3.82 21.79 -7.04
N GLY A 67 -5.09 22.19 -7.17
CA GLY A 67 -5.84 22.88 -6.11
C GLY A 67 -6.26 21.95 -4.96
N ALA A 68 -7.02 22.53 -4.02
CA ALA A 68 -7.66 21.81 -2.93
C ALA A 68 -8.58 20.68 -3.43
N ARG A 69 -8.47 19.50 -2.80
CA ARG A 69 -8.98 18.23 -3.33
C ARG A 69 -9.21 17.20 -2.21
N ALA A 70 -10.14 16.27 -2.44
CA ALA A 70 -10.47 15.19 -1.50
C ALA A 70 -9.28 14.21 -1.28
N PRO A 71 -9.25 13.40 -0.20
CA PRO A 71 -8.09 12.57 0.16
C PRO A 71 -7.56 11.70 -0.99
N TYR A 72 -6.25 11.74 -1.26
CA TYR A 72 -5.67 11.19 -2.51
C TYR A 72 -5.66 9.67 -2.61
N ALA A 73 -5.85 8.96 -1.50
CA ALA A 73 -5.92 7.50 -1.41
C ALA A 73 -6.87 7.10 -0.27
N ARG A 74 -7.18 5.79 -0.12
CA ARG A 74 -7.82 5.28 1.10
C ARG A 74 -6.76 5.13 2.20
N ILE A 75 -6.73 6.06 3.14
CA ILE A 75 -5.65 6.23 4.12
C ILE A 75 -6.17 6.13 5.56
N PHE A 76 -5.38 5.63 6.51
CA PHE A 76 -5.69 5.67 7.94
C PHE A 76 -5.10 6.94 8.58
N CYS A 77 -5.94 7.93 8.91
CA CYS A 77 -5.45 9.17 9.52
C CYS A 77 -5.09 9.00 10.99
N TRP A 78 -6.08 8.58 11.79
CA TRP A 78 -5.97 8.33 13.22
C TRP A 78 -7.19 7.53 13.69
N ASP A 79 -7.12 6.95 14.90
CA ASP A 79 -8.17 6.06 15.44
C ASP A 79 -9.52 6.76 15.64
N SER A 80 -9.52 8.02 16.07
CA SER A 80 -10.77 8.74 16.41
C SER A 80 -11.70 8.88 15.19
N PRO A 81 -12.85 8.17 15.14
CA PRO A 81 -13.67 8.10 13.94
C PRO A 81 -14.49 9.38 13.69
N LYS A 82 -14.67 10.22 14.73
CA LYS A 82 -15.40 11.50 14.71
C LYS A 82 -14.72 12.55 13.81
N HIS A 83 -13.39 12.61 13.87
CA HIS A 83 -12.57 13.65 13.21
C HIS A 83 -11.75 13.16 12.01
N ASN A 84 -11.75 11.85 11.75
CA ASN A 84 -10.97 11.27 10.67
C ASN A 84 -11.54 11.70 9.29
N PRO A 85 -10.79 12.42 8.43
CA PRO A 85 -11.31 12.98 7.18
C PRO A 85 -11.80 11.90 6.19
N MET A 86 -11.39 10.64 6.33
CA MET A 86 -11.96 9.53 5.53
C MET A 86 -13.43 9.23 5.83
N ASN A 87 -13.91 9.62 7.01
CA ASN A 87 -15.28 9.41 7.44
C ASN A 87 -16.20 10.60 7.11
N ALA A 88 -15.64 11.72 6.64
CA ALA A 88 -16.39 12.89 6.20
C ALA A 88 -17.09 12.65 4.85
N GLU A 89 -18.03 13.52 4.52
CA GLU A 89 -18.70 13.54 3.22
C GLU A 89 -17.96 14.48 2.26
N TRP A 90 -17.52 13.92 1.14
CA TRP A 90 -16.74 14.62 0.12
C TRP A 90 -17.58 14.72 -1.14
N ASN A 91 -18.11 15.91 -1.41
CA ASN A 91 -18.86 16.22 -2.62
C ASN A 91 -18.02 17.10 -3.54
N CYS A 92 -17.93 16.72 -4.81
CA CYS A 92 -17.17 17.41 -5.85
C CYS A 92 -18.12 17.81 -6.98
N SER A 93 -18.32 19.12 -7.14
CA SER A 93 -19.23 19.77 -8.10
C SER A 93 -18.97 19.42 -9.58
N THR A 94 -17.87 18.71 -9.88
CA THR A 94 -17.37 18.42 -11.22
C THR A 94 -18.07 17.22 -11.86
N ILE A 95 -19.14 17.51 -12.62
CA ILE A 95 -19.80 16.52 -13.48
C ILE A 95 -18.83 16.11 -14.61
N SER A 96 -18.14 14.99 -14.44
CA SER A 96 -17.33 14.37 -15.49
C SER A 96 -18.23 13.87 -16.63
N VAL A 97 -17.91 14.30 -17.85
CA VAL A 97 -18.63 13.93 -19.08
C VAL A 97 -17.63 13.41 -20.12
N SER A 98 -17.92 12.26 -20.73
CA SER A 98 -17.17 11.72 -21.86
C SER A 98 -18.02 11.65 -23.13
N SER A 99 -17.37 11.56 -24.30
CA SER A 99 -17.99 11.32 -25.60
C SER A 99 -17.45 10.01 -26.18
N GLN A 100 -18.26 9.28 -26.94
CA GLN A 100 -17.93 7.90 -27.33
C GLN A 100 -16.82 7.79 -28.38
N GLU A 101 -16.73 8.74 -29.31
CA GLU A 101 -15.75 8.80 -30.39
C GLU A 101 -15.63 10.25 -30.88
N ILE A 102 -14.41 10.65 -31.28
CA ILE A 102 -14.17 11.83 -32.12
C ILE A 102 -13.37 11.34 -33.32
N ASN A 103 -13.99 11.33 -34.50
CA ASN A 103 -13.34 10.90 -35.73
C ASN A 103 -12.44 12.04 -36.26
N SER A 104 -11.12 11.90 -36.08
CA SER A 104 -10.13 12.92 -36.50
C SER A 104 -10.07 13.18 -38.01
N LYS A 105 -10.86 12.47 -38.83
CA LYS A 105 -11.00 12.67 -40.28
C LYS A 105 -12.33 13.30 -40.70
N GLU A 106 -13.22 13.65 -39.77
CA GLU A 106 -14.50 14.31 -40.07
C GLU A 106 -14.58 15.68 -39.40
N GLU A 107 -14.19 16.72 -40.15
CA GLU A 107 -14.02 18.10 -39.68
C GLU A 107 -15.32 18.79 -39.20
N SER A 108 -16.50 18.19 -39.42
CA SER A 108 -17.80 18.87 -39.34
C SER A 108 -18.92 18.11 -38.61
N LYS A 109 -18.58 17.07 -37.83
CA LYS A 109 -19.57 16.35 -36.99
C LYS A 109 -19.32 16.66 -35.51
N GLY A 110 -20.28 17.36 -34.90
CA GLY A 110 -20.26 17.68 -33.47
C GLY A 110 -20.25 16.45 -32.57
N PHE A 111 -19.89 16.67 -31.30
CA PHE A 111 -19.63 15.64 -30.31
C PHE A 111 -20.62 14.47 -30.32
N GLY A 112 -20.09 13.25 -30.27
CA GLY A 112 -20.86 12.04 -29.98
C GLY A 112 -21.59 12.13 -28.64
N ARG A 113 -22.47 11.15 -28.37
CA ARG A 113 -23.33 11.13 -27.18
C ARG A 113 -22.52 11.43 -25.91
N LEU A 114 -23.01 12.39 -25.12
CA LEU A 114 -22.39 12.81 -23.88
C LEU A 114 -22.82 11.89 -22.73
N TYR A 115 -21.85 11.25 -22.07
CA TYR A 115 -22.05 10.33 -20.95
C TYR A 115 -21.66 10.99 -19.64
N ARG A 116 -22.65 11.30 -18.80
CA ARG A 116 -22.41 11.71 -17.41
C ARG A 116 -21.88 10.53 -16.60
N LYS A 117 -20.75 10.71 -15.90
CA LYS A 117 -20.35 9.83 -14.81
C LYS A 117 -21.28 10.06 -13.61
N SER A 118 -21.89 9.00 -13.09
CA SER A 118 -22.60 8.99 -11.81
C SER A 118 -21.99 7.94 -10.92
N TYR A 119 -21.87 8.23 -9.63
CA TYR A 119 -21.46 7.25 -8.64
C TYR A 119 -22.69 6.46 -8.13
N ILE A 120 -22.42 5.41 -7.35
CA ILE A 120 -23.44 4.54 -6.75
C ILE A 120 -23.29 4.65 -5.23
N ASP A 121 -24.38 4.99 -4.56
CA ASP A 121 -24.42 5.20 -3.11
C ASP A 121 -23.87 3.98 -2.34
N GLY A 122 -23.00 4.24 -1.36
CA GLY A 122 -22.35 3.19 -0.58
C GLY A 122 -21.26 2.37 -1.30
N HIS A 123 -21.04 2.60 -2.60
CA HIS A 123 -19.97 1.94 -3.38
C HIS A 123 -18.75 2.83 -3.66
N ASN A 124 -18.80 4.11 -3.26
CA ASN A 124 -17.63 4.99 -3.25
C ASN A 124 -16.68 4.68 -2.08
N ILE A 125 -15.40 5.03 -2.24
CA ILE A 125 -14.37 4.87 -1.20
C ILE A 125 -14.46 6.00 -0.14
N LEU A 126 -14.88 7.18 -0.57
CA LEU A 126 -15.30 8.30 0.27
C LEU A 126 -16.83 8.31 0.36
N LYS A 127 -17.41 8.93 1.39
CA LYS A 127 -18.84 9.27 1.37
C LYS A 127 -19.04 10.49 0.45
N GLY A 128 -20.22 10.64 -0.13
CA GLY A 128 -20.51 11.70 -1.09
C GLY A 128 -20.17 11.32 -2.54
N ASP A 129 -20.26 12.29 -3.45
CA ASP A 129 -20.08 12.08 -4.90
C ASP A 129 -18.65 12.29 -5.43
N CYS A 130 -17.67 12.59 -4.56
CA CYS A 130 -16.28 12.76 -5.00
C CYS A 130 -15.52 11.43 -5.12
N ILE A 131 -14.58 11.37 -6.07
CA ILE A 131 -13.53 10.35 -6.06
C ILE A 131 -12.42 10.70 -5.08
N VAL A 132 -11.77 9.64 -4.60
CA VAL A 132 -10.41 9.66 -4.05
C VAL A 132 -9.51 10.53 -4.93
N GLY A 133 -8.92 11.57 -4.35
CA GLY A 133 -8.05 12.51 -5.03
C GLY A 133 -8.74 13.44 -6.04
N GLY A 134 -10.07 13.59 -6.00
CA GLY A 134 -10.84 14.48 -6.88
C GLY A 134 -10.83 15.95 -6.45
N LEU A 135 -10.91 16.85 -7.43
CA LEU A 135 -10.84 18.30 -7.24
C LEU A 135 -12.10 18.86 -6.57
N LEU A 136 -11.92 19.68 -5.53
CA LEU A 136 -13.02 20.39 -4.89
C LEU A 136 -13.32 21.69 -5.63
N GLU A 137 -14.54 22.22 -5.44
CA GLU A 137 -14.93 23.53 -5.98
C GLU A 137 -13.96 24.64 -5.56
N SER A 138 -13.46 24.63 -4.33
CA SER A 138 -12.42 25.54 -3.84
C SER A 138 -11.10 25.40 -4.63
N GLY A 139 -10.67 24.18 -4.95
CA GLY A 139 -9.49 23.92 -5.78
C GLY A 139 -9.66 24.38 -7.23
N ARG A 140 -10.87 24.26 -7.76
CA ARG A 140 -11.24 24.82 -9.06
C ARG A 140 -11.18 26.35 -9.05
N GLN A 141 -11.69 27.00 -7.99
CA GLN A 141 -11.69 28.45 -7.85
C GLN A 141 -10.29 29.03 -7.61
N GLN A 142 -9.43 28.35 -6.83
CA GLN A 142 -8.01 28.71 -6.68
C GLN A 142 -7.32 28.85 -8.04
N HIS A 143 -7.42 27.83 -8.91
CA HIS A 143 -6.81 27.88 -10.23
C HIS A 143 -7.47 28.87 -11.19
N MET A 144 -8.79 29.05 -11.10
CA MET A 144 -9.50 30.11 -11.84
C MET A 144 -8.91 31.50 -11.51
N MET A 145 -8.67 31.79 -10.22
CA MET A 145 -8.10 33.07 -9.79
C MET A 145 -6.62 33.20 -10.16
N ASN A 146 -5.82 32.13 -10.03
CA ASN A 146 -4.45 32.08 -10.54
C ASN A 146 -4.38 32.44 -12.04
N GLY A 147 -5.24 31.82 -12.86
CA GLY A 147 -5.30 32.10 -14.30
C GLY A 147 -5.61 33.56 -14.60
N GLN A 148 -6.54 34.17 -13.84
CA GLN A 148 -6.85 35.59 -13.94
C GLN A 148 -5.67 36.49 -13.54
N TYR A 149 -4.87 36.09 -12.55
CA TYR A 149 -3.66 36.82 -12.14
C TYR A 149 -2.52 36.71 -13.16
N VAL A 150 -2.34 35.54 -13.79
CA VAL A 150 -1.40 35.40 -14.92
C VAL A 150 -1.86 36.24 -16.10
N THR A 151 -3.15 36.20 -16.47
CA THR A 151 -3.72 37.05 -17.51
C THR A 151 -3.51 38.54 -17.21
N LYS A 152 -3.76 38.98 -15.97
CA LYS A 152 -3.46 40.37 -15.54
C LYS A 152 -1.97 40.70 -15.70
N ARG A 153 -1.08 39.80 -15.29
CA ARG A 153 0.37 39.98 -15.38
C ARG A 153 0.84 40.12 -16.82
N LEU A 154 0.33 39.30 -17.75
CA LEU A 154 0.62 39.38 -19.18
C LEU A 154 0.16 40.73 -19.77
N CYS A 155 -1.04 41.20 -19.39
CA CYS A 155 -1.54 42.53 -19.74
C CYS A 155 -0.73 43.70 -19.15
N GLU A 156 0.05 43.46 -18.09
CA GLU A 156 0.90 44.45 -17.39
C GLU A 156 2.40 44.27 -17.70
N ALA A 157 2.76 43.39 -18.63
CA ALA A 157 4.14 43.24 -19.12
C ALA A 157 4.53 44.42 -20.04
N PRO A 158 5.83 44.80 -20.10
CA PRO A 158 6.29 45.96 -20.86
C PRO A 158 6.38 45.66 -22.38
N ILE A 159 5.24 45.32 -23.01
CA ILE A 159 5.15 45.15 -24.47
C ILE A 159 5.15 46.54 -25.13
N VAL A 160 6.36 47.01 -25.44
CA VAL A 160 6.70 48.19 -26.25
C VAL A 160 6.18 49.55 -25.75
N ARG A 161 7.09 50.35 -25.16
CA ARG A 161 6.96 51.82 -25.22
C ARG A 161 7.18 52.28 -26.67
N LEU A 162 6.11 52.65 -27.36
CA LEU A 162 6.24 53.33 -28.66
C LEU A 162 6.81 54.75 -28.47
N THR A 163 8.10 54.92 -28.73
CA THR A 163 8.72 56.23 -28.97
C THR A 163 8.99 56.40 -30.46
N SER A 164 8.01 56.89 -31.20
CA SER A 164 8.27 57.49 -32.52
C SER A 164 8.78 58.92 -32.33
N ALA A 165 9.96 59.22 -32.87
CA ALA A 165 10.26 60.59 -33.24
C ALA A 165 9.27 61.06 -34.34
N ASP A 166 9.12 62.37 -34.49
CA ASP A 166 8.30 63.01 -35.53
C ASP A 166 6.79 62.73 -35.49
N ASP A 167 6.09 63.19 -34.44
CA ASP A 167 5.13 64.28 -34.64
C ASP A 167 4.94 65.14 -33.37
N ARG A 168 4.42 66.35 -33.51
CA ARG A 168 4.21 67.36 -32.44
C ARG A 168 2.76 67.46 -32.00
N THR A 169 2.19 66.43 -31.38
CA THR A 169 1.04 66.62 -30.44
C THR A 169 0.79 65.41 -29.53
N VAL A 170 -0.10 65.59 -28.55
CA VAL A 170 -0.63 64.56 -27.63
C VAL A 170 0.40 63.92 -26.68
N GLY A 171 0.89 64.74 -25.73
CA GLY A 171 1.12 64.21 -24.39
C GLY A 171 -0.20 64.19 -23.63
N PHE A 172 -0.83 63.02 -23.43
CA PHE A 172 -1.96 62.89 -22.50
C PHE A 172 -1.99 61.55 -21.74
N PHE A 173 -2.21 61.68 -20.44
CA PHE A 173 -2.34 60.63 -19.44
C PHE A 173 -3.35 59.52 -19.77
N VAL A 174 -3.00 58.27 -19.44
CA VAL A 174 -3.99 57.21 -19.18
C VAL A 174 -4.88 57.66 -18.01
N THR A 175 -6.05 58.19 -18.34
CA THR A 175 -6.97 58.82 -17.38
C THR A 175 -8.22 57.98 -17.15
N ARG A 176 -8.87 58.21 -16.00
CA ARG A 176 -10.11 57.56 -15.52
C ARG A 176 -11.34 57.67 -16.46
N THR A 177 -11.19 58.21 -17.66
CA THR A 177 -12.28 58.56 -18.59
C THR A 177 -12.70 57.40 -19.50
N TRP A 178 -11.81 56.51 -19.93
CA TRP A 178 -12.20 55.35 -20.76
C TRP A 178 -13.13 54.38 -19.99
N VAL A 179 -12.86 54.21 -18.69
CA VAL A 179 -13.70 53.47 -17.71
C VAL A 179 -15.08 54.12 -17.49
N LYS A 180 -15.32 55.34 -18.00
CA LYS A 180 -16.64 56.01 -17.97
C LYS A 180 -17.38 55.99 -19.31
N ALA A 181 -16.75 55.62 -20.42
CA ALA A 181 -17.41 55.54 -21.72
C ALA A 181 -18.20 54.24 -21.93
N HIS A 182 -17.73 53.13 -21.33
CA HIS A 182 -18.41 51.83 -21.35
C HIS A 182 -18.81 51.42 -19.93
N SER A 183 -20.01 51.83 -19.52
CA SER A 183 -20.49 51.71 -18.13
C SER A 183 -21.02 50.31 -17.78
N SER A 184 -20.12 49.33 -17.66
CA SER A 184 -20.41 48.05 -16.98
C SER A 184 -19.19 47.19 -16.62
N SER A 185 -18.04 47.36 -17.31
CA SER A 185 -16.88 46.47 -17.17
C SER A 185 -15.63 47.15 -16.61
N SER A 186 -14.82 46.36 -15.89
CA SER A 186 -13.52 46.73 -15.33
C SER A 186 -12.39 46.66 -16.38
N PRO A 187 -11.24 47.32 -16.16
CA PRO A 187 -10.07 47.17 -17.02
C PRO A 187 -9.59 45.71 -17.17
N LEU A 188 -9.80 44.90 -16.12
CA LEU A 188 -9.50 43.46 -16.14
C LEU A 188 -10.37 42.73 -17.18
N GLN A 189 -11.67 43.01 -17.20
CA GLN A 189 -12.60 42.45 -18.19
C GLN A 189 -12.29 42.91 -19.61
N SER A 190 -11.79 44.15 -19.80
CA SER A 190 -11.33 44.59 -21.13
C SER A 190 -10.15 43.76 -21.63
N CYS A 191 -9.14 43.48 -20.80
CA CYS A 191 -8.00 42.67 -21.23
C CYS A 191 -8.33 41.17 -21.31
N GLN A 192 -9.23 40.67 -20.44
CA GLN A 192 -9.78 39.31 -20.57
C GLN A 192 -10.57 39.14 -21.86
N TYR A 193 -11.38 40.14 -22.27
CA TYR A 193 -12.11 40.10 -23.53
C TYR A 193 -11.18 40.10 -24.74
N ILE A 194 -10.08 40.86 -24.67
CA ILE A 194 -8.99 40.83 -25.65
C ILE A 194 -8.41 39.41 -25.72
N LEU A 195 -7.89 38.85 -24.62
CA LEU A 195 -7.28 37.50 -24.62
C LEU A 195 -8.26 36.38 -25.00
N SER A 196 -9.55 36.46 -24.64
CA SER A 196 -10.57 35.50 -25.08
C SER A 196 -10.88 35.57 -26.58
N SER A 197 -10.54 36.68 -27.24
CA SER A 197 -10.68 36.84 -28.69
C SER A 197 -9.47 36.35 -29.50
N TRP A 198 -8.35 36.05 -28.84
CA TRP A 198 -7.08 35.65 -29.50
C TRP A 198 -7.09 34.17 -29.90
N VAL A 199 -7.84 33.31 -29.20
CA VAL A 199 -8.13 31.94 -29.68
C VAL A 199 -9.06 32.05 -30.90
N ASN A 200 -8.49 31.84 -32.09
CA ASN A 200 -9.00 32.36 -33.37
C ASN A 200 -10.50 32.10 -33.67
N ARG A 201 -11.32 33.10 -33.32
CA ARG A 201 -12.65 33.36 -33.92
C ARG A 201 -12.46 33.90 -35.32
N THR A 202 -13.04 33.23 -36.32
CA THR A 202 -13.06 33.72 -37.70
C THR A 202 -14.07 34.87 -37.86
N TYR A 203 -13.67 36.08 -37.43
CA TYR A 203 -14.45 37.35 -37.42
C TYR A 203 -15.61 37.35 -36.40
N ILE A 204 -16.05 38.48 -35.82
CA ILE A 204 -16.41 39.78 -36.40
C ILE A 204 -15.87 40.98 -35.58
N TYR A 205 -15.32 41.96 -36.31
CA TYR A 205 -15.09 43.38 -35.99
C TYR A 205 -15.22 43.88 -34.53
N LEU A 206 -14.09 44.39 -34.00
CA LEU A 206 -13.84 45.85 -33.99
C LEU A 206 -12.33 46.15 -34.04
N MET A 207 -11.94 47.22 -34.73
CA MET A 207 -10.53 47.57 -35.00
C MET A 207 -10.04 48.66 -34.04
N TYR A 208 -8.81 48.56 -33.50
CA TYR A 208 -7.73 49.55 -33.77
C TYR A 208 -6.37 49.20 -33.14
N TYR A 209 -5.30 49.65 -33.83
CA TYR A 209 -3.86 49.56 -33.53
C TYR A 209 -3.19 48.19 -33.31
N ARG A 210 -2.10 47.98 -34.08
CA ARG A 210 -1.23 46.80 -34.06
C ARG A 210 0.00 47.01 -33.18
N GLY A 211 0.47 45.91 -32.59
CA GLY A 211 1.80 45.77 -31.98
C GLY A 211 2.39 44.37 -32.10
N ASN A 212 1.94 43.57 -33.09
CA ASN A 212 2.34 42.19 -33.41
C ASN A 212 2.77 41.29 -32.23
N GLN A 213 1.82 40.53 -31.68
CA GLN A 213 1.80 39.06 -31.82
C GLN A 213 0.50 38.54 -31.20
N ASP A 214 -0.43 38.08 -32.04
CA ASP A 214 -1.59 37.31 -31.57
C ASP A 214 -1.11 35.91 -31.15
N LEU A 215 -1.72 35.31 -30.11
CA LEU A 215 -1.32 34.00 -29.58
C LEU A 215 -2.15 32.89 -30.25
N GLU A 216 -1.54 32.11 -31.14
CA GLU A 216 -2.26 31.01 -31.82
C GLU A 216 -2.39 29.76 -30.93
N LEU A 217 -3.37 28.89 -31.25
CA LEU A 217 -3.56 27.61 -30.53
C LEU A 217 -2.35 26.66 -30.66
N SER A 218 -1.61 26.78 -31.77
CA SER A 218 -0.31 26.15 -32.04
C SER A 218 0.77 26.55 -31.03
N GLU A 219 0.71 27.77 -30.50
CA GLU A 219 1.72 28.38 -29.63
C GLU A 219 1.47 28.10 -28.14
N ILE A 220 0.48 27.25 -27.81
CA ILE A 220 0.07 26.90 -26.44
C ILE A 220 0.31 25.40 -26.18
N TYR A 221 1.25 25.08 -25.29
CA TYR A 221 1.52 23.70 -24.86
C TYR A 221 0.87 23.39 -23.50
N LEU A 222 -0.10 22.49 -23.47
CA LEU A 222 -0.76 22.04 -22.23
C LEU A 222 -0.36 20.60 -21.88
N ARG A 223 0.01 20.35 -20.63
CA ARG A 223 0.50 19.06 -20.14
C ARG A 223 -0.01 18.76 -18.73
N SER A 224 -0.50 17.56 -18.50
CA SER A 224 -0.92 17.03 -17.19
C SER A 224 -0.60 15.53 -17.14
N ASP A 225 -0.62 14.90 -15.97
CA ASP A 225 -0.84 13.46 -15.89
C ASP A 225 -2.35 13.14 -16.02
N ASP A 226 -2.71 11.86 -16.01
CA ASP A 226 -4.07 11.34 -16.17
C ASP A 226 -5.00 11.55 -14.96
N GLN A 227 -4.58 12.26 -13.91
CA GLN A 227 -5.36 12.40 -12.68
C GLN A 227 -6.36 13.57 -12.74
N GLU A 228 -7.54 13.37 -12.15
CA GLU A 228 -8.64 14.36 -12.26
C GLU A 228 -8.28 15.70 -11.61
N ARG A 229 -7.62 15.69 -10.45
CA ARG A 229 -7.23 16.94 -9.77
C ARG A 229 -6.22 17.80 -10.53
N THR A 230 -5.28 17.20 -11.25
CA THR A 230 -4.27 17.90 -12.06
C THR A 230 -4.90 18.43 -13.34
N LEU A 231 -5.57 17.56 -14.11
CA LEU A 231 -6.22 17.93 -15.36
C LEU A 231 -7.36 18.94 -15.14
N GLY A 232 -8.19 18.73 -14.11
CA GLY A 232 -9.28 19.64 -13.73
C GLY A 232 -8.79 20.99 -13.19
N SER A 233 -7.66 21.01 -12.47
CA SER A 233 -6.97 22.26 -12.07
C SER A 233 -6.43 23.00 -13.29
N GLY A 234 -5.86 22.27 -14.26
CA GLY A 234 -5.39 22.84 -15.53
C GLY A 234 -6.51 23.46 -16.35
N GLN A 235 -7.63 22.76 -16.49
CA GLN A 235 -8.84 23.31 -17.12
C GLN A 235 -9.32 24.58 -16.40
N ALA A 236 -9.29 24.61 -15.07
CA ALA A 236 -9.67 25.79 -14.31
C ALA A 236 -8.68 26.98 -14.50
N LEU A 237 -7.38 26.71 -14.52
CA LEU A 237 -6.34 27.72 -14.82
C LEU A 237 -6.52 28.30 -16.22
N ILE A 238 -6.75 27.44 -17.21
CA ILE A 238 -6.97 27.82 -18.61
C ILE A 238 -8.27 28.61 -18.79
N ASN A 239 -9.35 28.28 -18.08
CA ASN A 239 -10.56 29.08 -18.07
C ASN A 239 -10.38 30.45 -17.37
N GLY A 240 -9.45 30.55 -16.42
CA GLY A 240 -9.07 31.82 -15.78
C GLY A 240 -8.21 32.71 -16.67
N LEU A 241 -7.34 32.10 -17.47
CA LEU A 241 -6.51 32.73 -18.50
C LEU A 241 -7.37 33.22 -19.68
N PHE A 242 -8.17 32.32 -20.24
CA PHE A 242 -9.02 32.51 -21.42
C PHE A 242 -10.49 32.22 -21.05
N PRO A 243 -11.25 33.23 -20.60
CA PRO A 243 -12.65 33.03 -20.21
C PRO A 243 -13.53 32.52 -21.36
N ILE A 244 -14.33 31.49 -21.08
CA ILE A 244 -15.26 30.89 -22.04
C ILE A 244 -16.36 31.92 -22.39
N ASP A 245 -16.42 32.33 -23.64
CA ASP A 245 -17.37 33.34 -24.15
C ASP A 245 -18.80 32.81 -24.42
N GLY A 246 -19.02 31.51 -24.17
CA GLY A 246 -20.29 30.80 -24.40
C GLY A 246 -20.44 30.20 -25.80
N THR A 247 -19.48 30.39 -26.71
CA THR A 247 -19.53 29.86 -28.08
C THR A 247 -19.10 28.39 -28.08
N PRO A 248 -19.93 27.44 -28.56
CA PRO A 248 -19.52 26.05 -28.65
C PRO A 248 -18.54 25.85 -29.81
N SER A 249 -17.30 25.46 -29.49
CA SER A 249 -16.34 24.98 -30.49
C SER A 249 -16.70 23.56 -30.90
N PHE A 250 -16.99 23.35 -32.20
CA PHE A 250 -17.32 22.03 -32.77
C PHE A 250 -16.25 21.48 -33.72
N GLU A 251 -15.22 22.28 -34.03
CA GLU A 251 -14.14 21.92 -34.94
C GLU A 251 -12.92 21.47 -34.12
N LEU A 252 -12.45 20.23 -34.32
CA LEU A 252 -11.42 19.60 -33.49
C LEU A 252 -10.10 20.41 -33.45
N HIS A 253 -9.74 21.07 -34.56
CA HIS A 253 -8.54 21.91 -34.64
C HIS A 253 -8.66 23.23 -33.85
N ARG A 254 -9.85 23.57 -33.32
CA ARG A 254 -10.10 24.69 -32.41
C ARG A 254 -10.31 24.26 -30.96
N MET A 255 -9.72 23.13 -30.56
CA MET A 255 -9.77 22.61 -29.20
C MET A 255 -8.38 22.63 -28.56
N LEU A 256 -8.26 23.27 -27.38
CA LEU A 256 -7.04 23.20 -26.57
C LEU A 256 -6.79 21.75 -26.13
N SER A 257 -5.66 21.20 -26.58
CA SER A 257 -5.32 19.78 -26.40
C SER A 257 -4.38 19.60 -25.21
N TRP A 258 -4.81 18.78 -24.24
CA TRP A 258 -3.98 18.39 -23.10
C TRP A 258 -3.15 17.16 -23.44
N ASN A 259 -1.84 17.31 -23.44
CA ASN A 259 -0.91 16.19 -23.47
C ASN A 259 -1.00 15.47 -22.11
N VAL A 260 -1.33 14.18 -22.13
CA VAL A 260 -1.47 13.35 -20.92
C VAL A 260 -0.78 12.00 -21.08
N ALA A 261 -0.34 11.44 -19.95
CA ALA A 261 0.19 10.08 -19.87
C ALA A 261 -0.27 9.43 -18.56
N ASP A 262 -0.40 8.11 -18.56
CA ASP A 262 -0.69 7.32 -17.36
C ASP A 262 0.29 7.68 -16.24
N TYR A 263 -0.20 8.16 -15.08
CA TYR A 263 0.64 8.48 -13.91
C TYR A 263 1.58 7.33 -13.51
N SER A 264 1.18 6.10 -13.82
CA SER A 264 1.96 4.90 -13.55
C SER A 264 3.29 4.85 -14.34
N MET A 265 3.39 5.57 -15.46
CA MET A 265 4.53 5.68 -16.39
C MET A 265 4.95 7.13 -16.69
N ASP A 266 4.31 8.13 -16.08
CA ASP A 266 4.65 9.55 -16.21
C ASP A 266 5.91 9.93 -15.41
N TYR A 267 6.58 11.00 -15.83
CA TYR A 267 7.77 11.62 -15.25
C TYR A 267 7.52 13.03 -14.69
N ILE A 268 6.32 13.59 -14.81
CA ILE A 268 5.91 14.81 -14.07
C ILE A 268 6.13 14.62 -12.56
N SER A 269 5.86 13.41 -12.05
CA SER A 269 6.15 13.03 -10.66
C SER A 269 7.40 12.13 -10.58
N PRO A 270 8.13 12.11 -9.44
CA PRO A 270 9.28 11.22 -9.20
C PRO A 270 8.94 9.72 -9.32
N ASN A 271 9.06 9.17 -10.53
CA ASN A 271 8.60 7.82 -10.82
C ASN A 271 9.72 6.76 -10.70
N LYS A 272 9.79 6.16 -9.50
CA LYS A 272 10.73 5.08 -9.12
C LYS A 272 10.59 3.79 -9.96
N LYS A 273 9.54 3.64 -10.78
CA LYS A 273 9.44 2.54 -11.76
C LYS A 273 10.25 2.80 -13.02
N ILE A 274 10.26 4.06 -13.50
CA ILE A 274 11.04 4.47 -14.68
C ILE A 274 12.53 4.50 -14.33
N CYS A 275 12.86 4.94 -13.12
CA CYS A 275 14.24 5.08 -12.67
C CYS A 275 14.49 4.38 -11.32
N PRO A 276 14.86 3.08 -11.30
CA PRO A 276 15.10 2.32 -10.07
C PRO A 276 16.16 2.92 -9.15
N LEU A 277 17.13 3.66 -9.71
CA LEU A 277 18.16 4.38 -8.94
C LEU A 277 17.56 5.34 -7.88
N MET A 278 16.41 5.97 -8.16
CA MET A 278 15.72 6.86 -7.22
C MET A 278 15.48 6.18 -5.86
N LYS A 279 15.09 4.90 -5.86
CA LYS A 279 14.85 4.11 -4.63
C LYS A 279 16.14 3.82 -3.84
N HIS A 280 17.28 3.74 -4.53
CA HIS A 280 18.58 3.53 -3.89
C HIS A 280 19.09 4.82 -3.24
N ILE A 281 18.90 5.98 -3.88
CA ILE A 281 19.24 7.29 -3.30
C ILE A 281 18.39 7.56 -2.06
N GLU A 282 17.08 7.28 -2.13
CA GLU A 282 16.16 7.28 -0.98
C GLU A 282 16.67 6.42 0.19
N GLN A 283 17.14 5.19 -0.08
CA GLN A 283 17.73 4.36 0.97
C GLN A 283 19.00 5.00 1.58
N MET A 284 19.91 5.54 0.77
CA MET A 284 21.15 6.18 1.25
C MET A 284 20.89 7.47 2.05
N SER A 285 19.83 8.21 1.71
CA SER A 285 19.36 9.35 2.49
C SER A 285 18.82 8.92 3.86
N ASN A 286 17.97 7.89 3.89
CA ASN A 286 17.39 7.36 5.14
C ASN A 286 18.41 6.56 5.99
N GLU A 287 19.60 6.27 5.44
CA GLU A 287 20.76 5.72 6.16
C GLU A 287 21.78 6.82 6.54
N SER A 288 21.50 8.09 6.24
CA SER A 288 22.44 9.21 6.47
C SER A 288 22.54 9.64 7.95
N PRO A 289 23.71 10.16 8.38
CA PRO A 289 23.87 10.69 9.74
C PRO A 289 22.95 11.86 10.07
N GLU A 290 22.56 12.67 9.07
CA GLU A 290 21.69 13.84 9.21
C GLU A 290 20.26 13.41 9.56
N PHE A 291 19.66 12.55 8.72
CA PHE A 291 18.35 11.95 8.94
C PHE A 291 18.25 11.27 10.32
N TRP A 292 19.26 10.47 10.67
CA TRP A 292 19.30 9.78 11.97
C TRP A 292 19.63 10.70 13.15
N SER A 293 20.23 11.87 12.92
CA SER A 293 20.41 12.88 13.98
C SER A 293 19.09 13.58 14.28
N HIS A 294 18.33 13.94 13.23
CA HIS A 294 17.03 14.59 13.34
C HIS A 294 15.99 13.73 14.06
N LEU A 295 15.86 12.45 13.66
CA LEU A 295 14.98 11.47 14.33
C LEU A 295 15.38 11.10 15.77
N ARG A 296 16.51 11.61 16.27
CA ARG A 296 16.95 11.44 17.67
C ARG A 296 17.02 12.76 18.44
N ASP A 297 16.59 13.87 17.85
CA ASP A 297 16.46 15.11 18.60
C ASP A 297 15.32 14.97 19.63
N PRO A 298 15.54 15.32 20.91
CA PRO A 298 14.49 15.25 21.93
C PRO A 298 13.23 16.02 21.57
N ALA A 299 13.33 17.11 20.81
CA ALA A 299 12.16 17.89 20.37
C ALA A 299 11.35 17.14 19.30
N THR A 300 12.00 16.46 18.35
CA THR A 300 11.35 15.60 17.35
C THR A 300 10.56 14.46 18.03
N VAL A 301 11.19 13.79 18.99
CA VAL A 301 10.57 12.70 19.77
C VAL A 301 9.41 13.22 20.63
N GLU A 302 9.51 14.43 21.18
CA GLU A 302 8.41 15.07 21.91
C GLU A 302 7.22 15.42 21.01
N ILE A 303 7.45 15.89 19.78
CA ILE A 303 6.38 16.16 18.80
C ILE A 303 5.64 14.87 18.44
N GLU A 304 6.36 13.78 18.14
CA GLU A 304 5.74 12.48 17.83
C GLU A 304 4.89 11.96 18.99
N ARG A 305 5.46 11.96 20.20
CA ARG A 305 4.77 11.53 21.43
C ARG A 305 3.51 12.37 21.68
N HIS A 306 3.64 13.70 21.69
CA HIS A 306 2.53 14.61 21.99
C HIS A 306 1.40 14.51 20.95
N PHE A 307 1.74 14.36 19.66
CA PHE A 307 0.71 14.15 18.64
C PHE A 307 -0.02 12.82 18.81
N SER A 308 0.70 11.72 19.15
CA SER A 308 0.07 10.42 19.43
C SER A 308 -0.77 10.43 20.72
N ASP A 309 -0.31 11.09 21.79
CA ASP A 309 -1.08 11.31 23.03
C ASP A 309 -2.43 12.02 22.76
N VAL A 310 -2.52 12.82 21.69
CA VAL A 310 -3.72 13.55 21.27
C VAL A 310 -4.61 12.75 20.30
N VAL A 311 -4.07 12.12 19.25
CA VAL A 311 -4.89 11.50 18.18
C VAL A 311 -5.02 9.98 18.26
N GLY A 312 -4.19 9.29 19.06
CA GLY A 312 -4.05 7.83 19.08
C GLY A 312 -2.96 7.34 18.11
N ASP A 313 -3.17 6.16 17.53
CA ASP A 313 -2.25 5.62 16.51
C ASP A 313 -2.33 6.52 15.26
N PHE A 314 -1.20 6.98 14.74
CA PHE A 314 -1.10 7.79 13.51
C PHE A 314 0.10 7.39 12.66
N SER A 315 0.30 8.00 11.48
CA SER A 315 1.36 7.58 10.55
C SER A 315 1.91 8.74 9.73
N TRP A 316 3.22 9.00 9.84
CA TRP A 316 3.93 10.11 9.19
C TRP A 316 3.74 10.18 7.66
N ASP A 317 3.70 9.03 6.97
CA ASP A 317 3.38 8.91 5.53
C ASP A 317 2.03 9.54 5.13
N SER A 318 1.21 9.93 6.10
CA SER A 318 -0.15 10.41 5.91
C SER A 318 -0.60 11.53 6.84
N VAL A 319 0.12 11.81 7.93
CA VAL A 319 -0.29 12.83 8.90
C VAL A 319 -0.43 14.19 8.23
N LEU A 320 0.52 14.53 7.35
CA LEU A 320 0.50 15.69 6.50
C LEU A 320 -0.79 15.76 5.67
N GLU A 321 -1.13 14.70 4.94
CA GLU A 321 -2.31 14.61 4.08
C GLU A 321 -3.62 14.71 4.88
N CYS A 322 -3.67 14.11 6.07
CA CYS A 322 -4.86 14.11 6.92
C CYS A 322 -5.09 15.47 7.58
N LEU A 323 -4.04 16.09 8.15
CA LEU A 323 -4.08 17.46 8.65
C LEU A 323 -4.41 18.45 7.52
N SER A 324 -3.80 18.27 6.35
CA SER A 324 -4.03 19.05 5.14
C SER A 324 -5.46 19.00 4.64
N THR A 325 -6.01 17.80 4.44
CA THR A 325 -7.37 17.65 3.91
C THR A 325 -8.42 18.11 4.91
N ALA A 326 -8.23 17.84 6.21
CA ALA A 326 -9.11 18.34 7.25
C ALA A 326 -9.10 19.88 7.32
N ARG A 327 -7.93 20.49 7.53
CA ARG A 327 -7.78 21.96 7.67
C ARG A 327 -8.32 22.71 6.46
N CYS A 328 -7.91 22.33 5.25
CA CYS A 328 -8.24 23.08 4.05
C CYS A 328 -9.67 22.85 3.53
N SER A 329 -10.43 21.97 4.19
CA SER A 329 -11.84 21.71 3.92
C SER A 329 -12.73 22.07 5.11
N ASN A 330 -12.21 22.81 6.09
CA ASN A 330 -12.88 23.25 7.31
C ASN A 330 -13.52 22.11 8.13
N LEU A 331 -12.89 20.93 8.14
CA LEU A 331 -13.29 19.83 9.03
C LEU A 331 -12.70 20.06 10.44
N GLU A 332 -13.46 19.69 11.48
CA GLU A 332 -12.97 19.73 12.86
C GLU A 332 -11.76 18.80 13.03
N LEU A 333 -10.61 19.36 13.42
CA LEU A 333 -9.45 18.59 13.86
C LEU A 333 -9.76 17.83 15.16
N PRO A 334 -9.01 16.76 15.51
CA PRO A 334 -9.23 16.01 16.75
C PRO A 334 -9.13 16.89 18.00
N ASP A 335 -9.97 16.59 18.99
CA ASP A 335 -10.01 17.27 20.30
C ASP A 335 -8.61 17.25 20.97
N GLY A 336 -7.87 18.37 20.90
CA GLY A 336 -6.50 18.52 21.41
C GLY A 336 -5.44 18.91 20.37
N VAL A 337 -5.72 18.80 19.07
CA VAL A 337 -4.83 19.31 18.01
C VAL A 337 -5.05 20.82 17.86
N ASP A 338 -4.36 21.59 18.70
CA ASP A 338 -4.34 23.05 18.62
C ASP A 338 -3.40 23.58 17.52
N GLU A 339 -3.33 24.90 17.37
CA GLU A 339 -2.49 25.56 16.36
C GLU A 339 -0.99 25.24 16.52
N GLU A 340 -0.50 25.11 17.75
CA GLU A 340 0.91 24.78 18.03
C GLU A 340 1.21 23.32 17.66
N THR A 341 0.34 22.40 18.09
CA THR A 341 0.40 20.97 17.80
C THR A 341 0.31 20.70 16.30
N PHE A 342 -0.63 21.35 15.61
CA PHE A 342 -0.74 21.31 14.14
C PHE A 342 0.56 21.80 13.49
N THR A 343 1.04 22.98 13.88
CA THR A 343 2.20 23.64 13.26
C THR A 343 3.47 22.81 13.42
N LYS A 344 3.79 22.34 14.64
CA LYS A 344 4.95 21.47 14.92
C LYS A 344 4.90 20.15 14.13
N THR A 345 3.75 19.45 14.15
CA THR A 345 3.60 18.16 13.45
C THR A 345 3.66 18.31 11.94
N TYR A 346 3.11 19.40 11.40
CA TYR A 346 3.17 19.70 9.97
C TYR A 346 4.62 19.97 9.52
N HIS A 347 5.32 20.84 10.26
CA HIS A 347 6.71 21.22 9.96
C HIS A 347 7.71 20.07 10.10
N GLU A 348 7.48 19.11 11.00
CA GLU A 348 8.33 17.93 11.12
C GLU A 348 8.40 17.12 9.80
N VAL A 349 7.27 17.01 9.09
CA VAL A 349 7.24 16.39 7.76
C VAL A 349 8.00 17.22 6.72
N GLU A 350 7.96 18.55 6.81
CA GLU A 350 8.75 19.43 5.93
C GLU A 350 10.26 19.27 6.16
N VAL A 351 10.71 19.17 7.40
CA VAL A 351 12.13 18.95 7.73
C VAL A 351 12.62 17.60 7.20
N LEU A 352 11.89 16.52 7.47
CA LEU A 352 12.22 15.18 6.97
C LEU A 352 12.25 15.12 5.42
N GLN A 353 11.26 15.73 4.77
CA GLN A 353 11.20 15.83 3.31
C GLN A 353 12.33 16.73 2.75
N GLY A 354 12.69 17.79 3.47
CA GLY A 354 13.79 18.70 3.14
C GLY A 354 15.14 17.99 3.15
N ILE A 355 15.48 17.31 4.26
CA ILE A 355 16.71 16.48 4.40
C ILE A 355 16.81 15.48 3.25
N PHE A 356 15.71 14.80 2.93
CA PHE A 356 15.66 13.84 1.82
C PHE A 356 15.87 14.48 0.43
N LEU A 357 15.25 15.64 0.17
CA LEU A 357 15.33 16.28 -1.14
C LEU A 357 16.65 17.01 -1.40
N THR A 358 17.33 17.53 -0.38
CA THR A 358 18.65 18.17 -0.52
C THR A 358 19.82 17.21 -0.36
N TYR A 359 19.58 15.96 0.07
CA TYR A 359 20.61 14.94 0.29
C TYR A 359 21.62 14.84 -0.87
N ASN A 360 22.91 15.01 -0.53
CA ASN A 360 24.06 14.88 -1.42
C ASN A 360 23.98 15.78 -2.67
N ASP A 361 23.91 17.11 -2.47
CA ASP A 361 23.65 18.13 -3.52
C ASP A 361 22.38 17.77 -4.32
N SER A 362 21.28 17.57 -3.59
CA SER A 362 19.94 17.30 -4.10
C SER A 362 19.87 16.15 -5.11
N TRP A 363 20.62 15.07 -4.88
CA TRP A 363 20.84 14.01 -5.87
C TRP A 363 19.54 13.32 -6.29
N TYR A 364 18.67 12.99 -5.32
CA TYR A 364 17.34 12.42 -5.61
C TYR A 364 16.52 13.38 -6.48
N ALA A 365 16.46 14.66 -6.08
CA ALA A 365 15.66 15.68 -6.72
C ALA A 365 16.08 15.92 -8.17
N LYS A 366 17.38 15.99 -8.45
CA LYS A 366 17.93 16.10 -9.81
C LYS A 366 17.59 14.88 -10.67
N VAL A 367 17.85 13.66 -10.18
CA VAL A 367 17.53 12.41 -10.92
C VAL A 367 16.01 12.27 -11.16
N ALA A 368 15.19 12.76 -10.23
CA ALA A 368 13.75 12.80 -10.35
C ALA A 368 13.26 13.78 -11.43
N MET A 369 13.67 15.04 -11.35
CA MET A 369 13.14 16.15 -12.14
C MET A 369 13.86 16.41 -13.46
N GLN A 370 15.04 15.81 -13.67
CA GLN A 370 15.81 15.92 -14.91
C GLN A 370 14.95 15.83 -16.20
N PRO A 371 13.98 14.91 -16.37
CA PRO A 371 13.21 14.83 -17.62
C PRO A 371 12.24 16.00 -17.79
N LEU A 372 11.55 16.40 -16.72
CA LEU A 372 10.62 17.54 -16.76
C LEU A 372 11.38 18.86 -16.98
N ALA A 373 12.55 19.00 -16.36
CA ALA A 373 13.46 20.12 -16.60
C ALA A 373 14.02 20.09 -18.03
N HIS A 374 14.37 18.92 -18.57
CA HIS A 374 14.85 18.79 -19.95
C HIS A 374 13.77 19.20 -20.98
N ASP A 375 12.53 18.72 -20.83
CA ASP A 375 11.39 19.14 -21.65
C ASP A 375 11.16 20.66 -21.60
N MET A 376 11.31 21.25 -20.40
CA MET A 376 11.17 22.68 -20.16
C MET A 376 12.27 23.49 -20.86
N LEU A 377 13.54 23.07 -20.74
CA LEU A 377 14.66 23.66 -21.47
C LEU A 377 14.49 23.48 -23.00
N THR A 378 13.94 22.35 -23.46
CA THR A 378 13.67 22.10 -24.88
C THR A 378 12.67 23.10 -25.44
N ARG A 379 11.55 23.36 -24.74
CA ARG A 379 10.58 24.40 -25.12
C ARG A 379 11.17 25.82 -25.02
N LEU A 380 12.05 26.07 -24.05
CA LEU A 380 12.72 27.37 -23.88
C LEU A 380 13.71 27.63 -25.03
N ASN A 381 14.46 26.62 -25.44
CA ASN A 381 15.38 26.69 -26.59
C ASN A 381 14.68 27.04 -27.90
N GLY A 382 13.44 26.60 -28.14
CA GLY A 382 12.66 27.02 -29.32
C GLY A 382 12.49 28.55 -29.36
N ALA A 383 12.05 29.14 -28.25
CA ALA A 383 11.87 30.59 -28.14
C ALA A 383 13.19 31.37 -28.28
N LEU A 384 14.28 30.92 -27.61
CA LEU A 384 15.60 31.57 -27.72
C LEU A 384 16.16 31.61 -29.15
N ASN A 385 15.89 30.58 -29.95
CA ASN A 385 16.36 30.47 -31.33
C ASN A 385 15.46 31.22 -32.33
N GLY A 386 14.35 31.81 -31.88
CA GLY A 386 13.37 32.47 -32.77
C GLY A 386 12.65 31.48 -33.70
N ASP A 387 12.44 30.24 -33.24
CA ASP A 387 11.69 29.22 -33.98
C ASP A 387 10.22 29.66 -34.13
N PRO A 388 9.67 29.78 -35.35
CA PRO A 388 8.29 30.22 -35.57
C PRO A 388 7.24 29.25 -35.02
N ASP A 389 7.58 27.98 -34.79
CA ASP A 389 6.69 26.98 -34.19
C ASP A 389 6.86 26.89 -32.65
N ALA A 390 7.59 27.81 -32.03
CA ALA A 390 7.84 27.81 -30.58
C ALA A 390 6.59 28.17 -29.75
N TYR A 391 6.34 27.37 -28.71
CA TYR A 391 5.31 27.67 -27.72
C TYR A 391 5.64 28.94 -26.92
N LYS A 392 4.77 29.95 -26.97
CA LYS A 392 4.89 31.17 -26.15
C LYS A 392 4.26 30.99 -24.76
N LEU A 393 3.28 30.10 -24.64
CA LEU A 393 2.68 29.71 -23.36
C LEU A 393 2.78 28.19 -23.16
N SER A 394 3.35 27.77 -22.02
CA SER A 394 3.38 26.36 -21.60
C SER A 394 2.77 26.22 -20.21
N VAL A 395 1.87 25.26 -20.02
CA VAL A 395 1.27 24.93 -18.71
C VAL A 395 1.44 23.44 -18.43
N THR A 396 2.16 23.11 -17.36
CA THR A 396 2.28 21.76 -16.81
C THR A 396 1.57 21.67 -15.46
N MET A 397 0.56 20.82 -15.35
CA MET A 397 -0.12 20.52 -14.10
C MET A 397 0.56 19.36 -13.37
N ALA A 398 0.77 19.54 -12.07
CA ALA A 398 1.72 18.77 -11.29
C ALA A 398 1.27 18.59 -9.83
N HIS A 399 2.14 17.99 -9.01
CA HIS A 399 1.91 17.76 -7.58
C HIS A 399 2.97 18.50 -6.75
N ASP A 400 2.80 18.50 -5.42
CA ASP A 400 3.85 18.89 -4.46
C ASP A 400 5.14 18.09 -4.66
N SER A 401 4.99 16.78 -4.80
CA SER A 401 6.06 15.84 -5.15
C SER A 401 6.73 16.11 -6.50
N THR A 402 6.20 17.03 -7.33
CA THR A 402 6.93 17.62 -8.47
C THR A 402 7.67 18.89 -8.06
N ILE A 403 6.95 19.88 -7.52
CA ILE A 403 7.52 21.24 -7.35
C ILE A 403 8.58 21.29 -6.25
N MET A 404 8.43 20.56 -5.13
CA MET A 404 9.44 20.52 -4.07
C MET A 404 10.80 19.97 -4.56
N PRO A 405 10.90 18.79 -5.21
CA PRO A 405 12.17 18.39 -5.81
C PRO A 405 12.62 19.30 -6.96
N PHE A 406 11.71 19.98 -7.67
CA PHE A 406 12.13 20.94 -8.71
C PHE A 406 12.88 22.12 -8.08
N LEU A 407 12.35 22.69 -6.99
CA LEU A 407 13.01 23.73 -6.19
C LEU A 407 14.33 23.21 -5.57
N ALA A 408 14.31 22.05 -4.91
CA ALA A 408 15.52 21.46 -4.32
C ALA A 408 16.64 21.21 -5.34
N ALA A 409 16.31 20.84 -6.58
CA ALA A 409 17.28 20.59 -7.64
C ALA A 409 17.89 21.88 -8.25
N THR A 410 17.16 23.00 -8.22
CA THR A 410 17.45 24.23 -8.98
C THR A 410 17.79 25.42 -8.09
N VAL A 411 16.95 25.70 -7.08
CA VAL A 411 17.12 26.77 -6.09
C VAL A 411 18.06 26.33 -4.94
N LYS A 412 18.17 25.00 -4.71
CA LYS A 412 19.02 24.39 -3.68
C LYS A 412 18.78 25.00 -2.29
N GLU A 413 19.83 25.48 -1.61
CA GLU A 413 19.76 26.04 -0.24
C GLU A 413 19.05 27.40 -0.16
N ASN A 414 18.72 28.03 -1.29
CA ASN A 414 17.89 29.24 -1.31
C ASN A 414 16.38 28.90 -1.19
N TRP A 415 16.00 27.62 -1.24
CA TRP A 415 14.63 27.16 -0.97
C TRP A 415 14.45 26.96 0.53
N ASP A 416 13.37 27.52 1.07
CA ASP A 416 12.98 27.45 2.49
C ASP A 416 12.62 26.05 3.01
N ARG A 417 12.66 25.03 2.14
CA ARG A 417 12.32 23.62 2.41
C ARG A 417 10.84 23.38 2.75
N THR A 418 9.96 24.38 2.58
CA THR A 418 8.51 24.28 2.90
C THR A 418 7.71 23.51 1.85
N TRP A 419 6.55 22.98 2.27
CA TRP A 419 5.67 22.17 1.42
C TRP A 419 4.87 23.03 0.45
N THR A 420 4.93 22.74 -0.85
CA THR A 420 4.23 23.52 -1.87
C THR A 420 2.72 23.63 -1.59
N PRO A 421 2.16 24.84 -1.37
CA PRO A 421 0.75 25.00 -1.01
C PRO A 421 -0.19 24.63 -2.18
N TYR A 422 -1.48 24.37 -1.89
CA TYR A 422 -2.47 24.05 -2.94
C TYR A 422 -2.52 25.17 -3.98
N ALA A 423 -2.65 24.83 -5.26
CA ALA A 423 -2.56 25.79 -6.36
C ALA A 423 -1.28 26.65 -6.37
N GLY A 424 -0.20 26.21 -5.71
CA GLY A 424 1.12 26.83 -5.81
C GLY A 424 1.65 26.75 -7.24
N MET A 425 2.14 27.87 -7.77
CA MET A 425 2.69 27.96 -9.14
C MET A 425 4.18 28.26 -9.09
N LEU A 426 4.95 27.52 -9.89
CA LEU A 426 6.28 27.90 -10.34
C LEU A 426 6.12 28.49 -11.75
N VAL A 427 6.57 29.72 -11.97
CA VAL A 427 6.45 30.45 -13.24
C VAL A 427 7.84 30.87 -13.71
N LEU A 428 8.10 30.68 -14.99
CA LEU A 428 9.26 31.19 -15.71
C LEU A 428 8.80 32.23 -16.71
N GLU A 429 9.28 33.45 -16.57
CA GLU A 429 9.16 34.51 -17.58
C GLU A 429 10.50 34.60 -18.35
N VAL A 430 10.47 34.39 -19.66
CA VAL A 430 11.64 34.50 -20.54
C VAL A 430 11.58 35.84 -21.28
N TYR A 431 12.60 36.66 -21.11
CA TYR A 431 12.70 38.01 -21.69
C TYR A 431 13.83 38.09 -22.70
N LYS A 432 13.61 38.89 -23.75
CA LYS A 432 14.68 39.45 -24.58
C LYS A 432 15.19 40.74 -23.93
N THR A 433 16.51 40.93 -23.90
CA THR A 433 17.14 42.11 -23.29
C THR A 433 17.52 43.15 -24.33
N LYS A 434 17.65 44.41 -23.92
CA LYS A 434 18.04 45.52 -24.82
C LYS A 434 19.48 45.41 -25.35
N SER A 435 20.29 44.48 -24.85
CA SER A 435 21.60 44.14 -25.42
C SER A 435 21.52 43.08 -26.53
N GLY A 436 20.34 42.51 -26.79
CA GLY A 436 20.14 41.42 -27.74
C GLY A 436 20.41 40.02 -27.15
N SER A 437 20.63 39.90 -25.85
CA SER A 437 20.67 38.62 -25.13
C SER A 437 19.26 38.24 -24.62
N HIS A 438 19.19 37.15 -23.85
CA HIS A 438 17.98 36.74 -23.13
C HIS A 438 18.23 36.70 -21.62
N ALA A 439 17.16 36.82 -20.84
CA ALA A 439 17.16 36.69 -19.39
C ALA A 439 15.91 35.94 -18.92
N VAL A 440 16.02 35.17 -17.85
CA VAL A 440 14.92 34.33 -17.32
C VAL A 440 14.67 34.67 -15.86
N ARG A 441 13.41 34.94 -15.51
CA ARG A 441 12.97 35.13 -14.12
C ARG A 441 12.14 33.95 -13.67
N MET A 442 12.61 33.23 -12.65
CA MET A 442 11.85 32.16 -12.00
C MET A 442 11.13 32.70 -10.76
N ILE A 443 9.87 32.30 -10.56
CA ILE A 443 8.97 32.87 -9.56
C ILE A 443 8.17 31.72 -8.95
N PHE A 444 8.24 31.54 -7.63
CA PHE A 444 7.51 30.50 -6.92
C PHE A 444 6.48 31.13 -5.97
N HIS A 445 5.21 30.79 -6.14
CA HIS A 445 4.09 31.24 -5.29
C HIS A 445 4.03 32.77 -5.10
N GLY A 446 4.41 33.54 -6.13
CA GLY A 446 4.48 35.00 -6.11
C GLY A 446 5.87 35.58 -5.84
N GLU A 447 6.78 34.82 -5.23
CA GLU A 447 8.11 35.31 -4.85
C GLU A 447 9.18 34.98 -5.91
N PRO A 448 9.90 35.98 -6.47
CA PRO A 448 11.00 35.76 -7.40
C PRO A 448 12.14 34.99 -6.73
N GLN A 449 12.62 33.93 -7.38
CA GLN A 449 13.61 33.00 -6.84
C GLN A 449 15.02 33.36 -7.31
N LEU A 450 15.96 33.47 -6.39
CA LEU A 450 17.38 33.60 -6.71
C LEU A 450 18.00 32.21 -6.90
N LEU A 451 18.34 31.86 -8.15
CA LEU A 451 19.06 30.64 -8.47
C LEU A 451 20.55 30.76 -8.06
N PRO A 452 21.22 29.68 -7.60
CA PRO A 452 22.56 29.77 -7.00
C PRO A 452 23.67 30.33 -7.90
N ASP A 453 23.60 30.08 -9.20
CA ASP A 453 24.59 30.53 -10.20
C ASP A 453 24.28 31.92 -10.78
N CYS A 454 23.15 32.52 -10.39
CA CYS A 454 22.64 33.79 -10.91
C CYS A 454 22.90 34.98 -9.98
N ARG A 455 23.20 36.16 -10.55
CA ARG A 455 23.45 37.38 -9.75
C ARG A 455 22.18 38.12 -9.28
N ASP A 456 21.07 37.93 -9.99
CA ASP A 456 19.75 38.52 -9.71
C ASP A 456 18.68 37.44 -9.97
N THR A 457 17.50 37.62 -9.36
CA THR A 457 16.25 36.93 -9.69
C THR A 457 15.87 37.00 -11.18
N LEU A 458 16.22 38.10 -11.87
CA LEU A 458 16.24 38.16 -13.34
C LEU A 458 17.62 37.68 -13.81
N CYS A 459 17.75 36.38 -14.02
CA CYS A 459 19.02 35.74 -14.35
C CYS A 459 19.38 35.90 -15.83
N ASP A 460 20.66 36.08 -16.16
CA ASP A 460 21.15 35.97 -17.54
C ASP A 460 20.99 34.53 -18.06
N ILE A 461 20.76 34.36 -19.36
CA ILE A 461 20.47 33.05 -19.93
C ILE A 461 21.60 32.02 -19.77
N ASP A 462 22.87 32.44 -19.80
CA ASP A 462 24.01 31.51 -19.59
C ASP A 462 24.11 31.07 -18.11
N GLU A 463 23.87 31.99 -17.17
CA GLU A 463 23.79 31.71 -15.73
C GLU A 463 22.58 30.79 -15.42
N PHE A 464 21.46 30.98 -16.12
CA PHE A 464 20.26 30.14 -16.00
C PHE A 464 20.51 28.71 -16.50
N PHE A 465 21.12 28.53 -17.67
CA PHE A 465 21.48 27.19 -18.16
C PHE A 465 22.46 26.49 -17.21
N GLN A 466 23.43 27.22 -16.65
CA GLN A 466 24.36 26.68 -15.66
C GLN A 466 23.64 26.17 -14.39
N ALA A 467 22.66 26.90 -13.85
CA ALA A 467 21.85 26.43 -12.72
C ALA A 467 21.05 25.15 -13.05
N PHE A 468 20.67 24.97 -14.33
CA PHE A 468 20.01 23.77 -14.85
C PHE A 468 20.99 22.73 -15.45
N ALA A 469 22.27 22.76 -15.08
CA ALA A 469 23.33 21.86 -15.57
C ALA A 469 22.91 20.38 -15.70
N PHE A 470 22.18 19.87 -14.70
CA PHE A 470 21.71 18.49 -14.61
C PHE A 470 20.66 18.07 -15.65
N ALA A 471 20.08 19.02 -16.40
CA ALA A 471 18.94 18.81 -17.30
C ALA A 471 19.25 19.03 -18.79
N HIS A 472 20.47 19.43 -19.16
CA HIS A 472 20.84 19.68 -20.58
C HIS A 472 20.65 18.45 -21.48
N ASN A 473 21.02 17.26 -21.00
CA ASN A 473 20.89 16.01 -21.75
C ASN A 473 19.63 15.25 -21.30
N PRO A 474 18.93 14.52 -22.19
CA PRO A 474 17.81 13.66 -21.84
C PRO A 474 18.27 12.45 -21.00
N ARG A 475 17.36 11.85 -20.21
CA ARG A 475 17.72 10.70 -19.36
C ARG A 475 18.00 9.48 -20.22
N THR A 476 19.17 8.88 -20.04
CA THR A 476 19.47 7.58 -20.63
C THR A 476 19.09 6.45 -19.68
N GLU A 477 18.99 5.23 -20.21
CA GLU A 477 18.83 4.02 -19.37
C GLU A 477 20.01 3.85 -18.39
N ASN A 478 21.21 4.37 -18.70
CA ASN A 478 22.38 4.24 -17.84
C ASN A 478 22.27 5.07 -16.56
N ASP A 479 21.65 6.25 -16.63
CA ASP A 479 21.49 7.17 -15.50
C ASP A 479 20.51 6.62 -14.43
N CYS A 480 19.79 5.54 -14.77
CA CYS A 480 18.87 4.83 -13.89
C CYS A 480 19.39 3.44 -13.45
N LYS A 481 20.61 3.04 -13.83
CA LYS A 481 21.20 1.75 -13.43
C LYS A 481 21.78 1.82 -12.02
N LEU A 482 21.54 0.77 -11.24
CA LEU A 482 22.08 0.63 -9.89
C LEU A 482 23.61 0.40 -9.91
N PRO A 483 24.36 0.96 -8.93
CA PRO A 483 25.79 0.71 -8.79
C PRO A 483 26.11 -0.79 -8.70
N LYS A 484 27.10 -1.26 -9.47
CA LYS A 484 27.54 -2.66 -9.42
C LYS A 484 28.30 -2.93 -8.13
N THR A 485 27.71 -3.73 -7.23
CA THR A 485 28.34 -4.17 -5.99
C THR A 485 29.57 -5.03 -6.26
N LYS A 486 30.78 -4.48 -6.03
CA LYS A 486 32.02 -5.26 -6.09
C LYS A 486 32.05 -6.24 -4.91
N LYS A 487 32.07 -7.54 -5.20
CA LYS A 487 32.41 -8.57 -4.19
C LYS A 487 33.86 -8.35 -3.74
N GLY A 488 34.05 -8.05 -2.46
CA GLY A 488 35.36 -8.01 -1.82
C GLY A 488 36.00 -6.63 -1.66
N SER A 489 35.42 -5.79 -0.79
CA SER A 489 36.20 -4.83 0.02
C SER A 489 35.55 -4.71 1.39
N LYS A 490 36.36 -4.67 2.45
CA LYS A 490 35.91 -4.11 3.75
C LYS A 490 36.01 -2.58 3.67
N ASN A 491 35.22 -1.87 4.46
CA ASN A 491 35.05 -0.42 4.52
C ASN A 491 34.45 0.22 3.24
N PRO A 492 33.16 0.59 3.23
CA PRO A 492 32.53 1.38 2.18
C PRO A 492 32.54 2.88 2.53
N SER A 493 33.63 3.60 2.27
CA SER A 493 33.71 5.04 2.59
C SER A 493 34.61 5.89 1.68
N SER A 494 35.04 5.39 0.51
CA SER A 494 36.07 6.07 -0.29
C SER A 494 36.02 5.82 -1.81
N SER A 495 34.87 5.48 -2.41
CA SER A 495 34.79 5.31 -3.88
C SER A 495 33.40 5.54 -4.48
N LEU A 496 32.88 6.77 -4.48
CA LEU A 496 31.76 7.18 -5.36
C LEU A 496 31.75 8.68 -5.72
N SER A 497 32.91 9.29 -5.94
CA SER A 497 33.06 10.72 -6.27
C SER A 497 33.29 11.01 -7.78
N THR A 498 33.01 10.06 -8.66
CA THR A 498 33.42 10.09 -10.08
C THR A 498 32.26 10.09 -11.08
N MET A 499 31.14 10.74 -10.72
CA MET A 499 30.06 11.12 -11.66
C MET A 499 29.59 12.57 -11.44
N ALA A 500 30.35 13.36 -10.69
CA ALA A 500 30.05 14.76 -10.36
C ALA A 500 31.28 15.68 -10.59
N ASP A 501 32.08 15.39 -11.61
CA ASP A 501 33.00 16.35 -12.21
C ASP A 501 33.16 16.05 -13.71
N GLY A 502 33.16 17.10 -14.53
CA GLY A 502 32.94 17.04 -15.97
C GLY A 502 33.38 18.33 -16.66
N GLN A 503 34.70 18.52 -16.73
CA GLN A 503 35.41 19.67 -17.32
C GLN A 503 35.57 20.90 -16.40
N ASN A 504 36.65 20.90 -15.61
CA ASN A 504 37.64 21.97 -15.80
C ASN A 504 39.07 21.57 -15.42
N ARG A 505 40.07 22.19 -16.06
CA ARG A 505 41.50 21.96 -15.76
C ARG A 505 42.01 23.02 -14.78
N PHE A 506 42.29 22.65 -13.53
CA PHE A 506 43.09 23.47 -12.62
C PHE A 506 44.29 22.69 -12.06
N THR A 507 45.42 23.39 -11.94
CA THR A 507 46.73 22.81 -11.62
C THR A 507 47.01 22.80 -10.12
N ALA A 508 47.81 21.82 -9.69
CA ALA A 508 48.18 21.64 -8.28
C ALA A 508 49.15 22.74 -7.80
N ALA A 509 48.63 23.70 -7.02
CA ALA A 509 49.42 24.75 -6.38
C ALA A 509 48.94 25.12 -4.96
N ASN A 510 47.62 25.14 -4.71
CA ASN A 510 47.03 25.77 -3.51
C ASN A 510 46.75 24.82 -2.33
N TYR A 511 47.73 24.01 -1.91
CA TYR A 511 47.58 23.10 -0.75
C TYR A 511 48.67 23.23 0.32
N ILE A 512 49.25 24.43 0.47
CA ILE A 512 50.15 24.78 1.58
C ILE A 512 49.58 26.01 2.30
N GLY A 513 48.78 25.79 3.35
CA GLY A 513 48.25 26.87 4.20
C GLY A 513 47.35 26.41 5.36
N SER A 514 46.45 25.47 5.12
CA SER A 514 45.43 25.02 6.09
C SER A 514 45.99 24.31 7.33
N TYR A 515 47.11 23.59 7.22
CA TYR A 515 47.68 22.81 8.33
C TYR A 515 48.39 23.63 9.42
N LEU A 516 48.64 24.93 9.21
CA LEU A 516 49.32 25.78 10.21
C LEU A 516 48.37 26.37 11.27
N LEU A 517 47.08 26.57 10.96
CA LEU A 517 46.12 27.16 11.91
C LEU A 517 45.71 26.18 13.02
N LEU A 518 45.42 24.92 12.66
CA LEU A 518 44.92 23.90 13.60
C LEU A 518 45.94 23.57 14.72
N GLY A 519 47.23 23.65 14.43
CA GLY A 519 48.29 23.43 15.43
C GLY A 519 48.32 24.50 16.54
N LEU A 520 47.98 25.75 16.23
CA LEU A 520 48.04 26.86 17.19
C LEU A 520 46.88 26.84 18.20
N VAL A 521 45.68 26.45 17.77
CA VAL A 521 44.49 26.37 18.65
C VAL A 521 44.65 25.29 19.72
N ALA A 522 45.21 24.13 19.36
CA ALA A 522 45.45 23.03 20.30
C ALA A 522 46.43 23.41 21.44
N VAL A 523 47.47 24.18 21.13
CA VAL A 523 48.47 24.63 22.13
C VAL A 523 47.89 25.64 23.11
N ALA A 524 47.00 26.52 22.65
CA ALA A 524 46.33 27.50 23.52
C ALA A 524 45.42 26.84 24.59
N GLY A 525 44.62 25.84 24.19
CA GLY A 525 43.73 25.14 25.12
C GLY A 525 44.45 24.39 26.24
N LEU A 526 45.57 23.72 25.92
CA LEU A 526 46.40 23.00 26.89
C LEU A 526 47.10 23.91 27.90
N LEU A 527 47.39 25.17 27.55
CA LEU A 527 47.95 26.16 28.46
C LEU A 527 46.90 26.77 29.39
N ALA A 528 45.64 26.89 28.95
CA ALA A 528 44.54 27.37 29.80
C ALA A 528 44.18 26.38 30.92
N LEU A 529 44.02 25.10 30.59
CA LEU A 529 43.67 24.05 31.56
C LEU A 529 44.73 23.87 32.66
N ARG A 530 46.01 24.10 32.35
CA ARG A 530 47.10 24.02 33.33
C ARG A 530 47.13 25.15 34.37
N ARG A 531 46.29 26.19 34.22
CA ARG A 531 46.29 27.39 35.08
C ARG A 531 45.13 27.46 36.08
N ARG A 532 44.18 26.50 36.05
CA ARG A 532 42.97 26.53 36.90
C ARG A 532 43.00 25.57 38.12
N ASN A 533 44.01 24.69 38.22
CA ASN A 533 44.17 23.73 39.33
C ASN A 533 45.22 24.17 40.38
N ARG A 534 45.29 25.47 40.69
CA ARG A 534 45.99 26.02 41.86
C ARG A 534 45.21 27.24 42.34
N GLN A 535 45.01 27.37 43.66
CA GLN A 535 44.03 28.25 44.32
C GLN A 535 42.57 27.75 44.12
N HIS A 536 41.74 27.56 45.15
CA HIS A 536 41.95 27.72 46.59
C HIS A 536 41.21 26.62 47.39
N GLU A 537 41.65 26.40 48.63
CA GLU A 537 41.14 25.40 49.58
C GLU A 537 40.89 26.07 50.96
N VAL A 538 40.18 25.37 51.86
CA VAL A 538 40.03 25.61 53.33
C VAL A 538 38.82 26.46 53.84
N ARG A 539 38.11 25.90 54.85
CA ARG A 539 37.07 26.43 55.79
C ARG A 539 35.65 26.73 55.24
N GLY A 540 34.57 26.52 56.00
CA GLY A 540 34.45 25.82 57.31
C GLY A 540 33.10 26.02 58.05
N ASP A 541 32.58 24.93 58.63
CA ASP A 541 31.72 24.74 59.82
C ASP A 541 30.29 25.37 59.94
N ASP A 542 29.31 24.50 60.28
CA ASP A 542 28.13 24.66 61.18
C ASP A 542 26.99 25.71 60.88
N GLU A 543 25.72 25.56 61.34
CA GLU A 543 25.03 24.54 62.17
C GLU A 543 23.48 24.49 61.93
N ASN A 544 22.84 23.35 62.30
CA ASN A 544 21.52 23.14 62.94
C ASN A 544 20.12 23.70 62.46
N LEU A 545 19.16 22.75 62.46
CA LEU A 545 17.74 22.76 62.91
C LEU A 545 16.58 23.59 62.24
N SER A 546 15.66 22.83 61.63
CA SER A 546 14.19 22.78 61.85
C SER A 546 13.33 24.05 62.06
N LEU A 547 12.19 24.13 61.34
CA LEU A 547 10.87 23.83 61.92
C LEU A 547 9.77 23.51 60.86
N LEU A 548 8.64 22.98 61.34
CA LEU A 548 7.36 22.82 60.62
C LEU A 548 6.43 24.03 60.85
N HIS A 549 5.32 24.07 60.10
CA HIS A 549 4.13 24.92 60.24
C HIS A 549 4.19 26.38 59.72
N ALA A 550 2.96 26.89 59.43
CA ALA A 550 2.60 28.21 58.92
C ALA A 550 3.00 28.50 57.43
N MET A 551 2.10 28.90 56.53
CA MET A 551 0.64 29.10 56.59
C MET A 551 -0.02 28.73 55.24
N PHE A 552 -1.28 28.27 55.24
CA PHE A 552 -2.35 28.93 54.48
C PHE A 552 -3.75 28.36 54.81
N THR A 553 -4.65 29.19 55.37
CA THR A 553 -6.10 28.88 55.34
C THR A 553 -6.96 30.15 55.52
N ARG A 554 -8.03 30.22 54.73
CA ARG A 554 -9.40 30.70 55.08
C ARG A 554 -9.82 32.16 54.82
N VAL A 555 -11.08 32.24 54.35
CA VAL A 555 -12.03 33.40 54.29
C VAL A 555 -11.80 34.43 53.16
N LEU A 556 -12.75 34.92 52.34
CA LEU A 556 -14.12 34.57 51.83
C LEU A 556 -15.04 35.81 51.75
N ARG A 557 -16.05 35.74 50.85
CA ARG A 557 -17.26 36.59 50.62
C ARG A 557 -17.13 37.59 49.47
N ARG A 558 -18.17 37.87 48.65
CA ARG A 558 -19.64 37.56 48.67
C ARG A 558 -20.03 36.86 47.32
N GLY A 559 -21.17 36.18 47.06
CA GLY A 559 -22.52 36.11 47.64
C GLY A 559 -23.51 37.01 46.87
N CYS A 560 -24.73 36.66 46.41
CA CYS A 560 -25.72 35.55 46.63
C CYS A 560 -26.83 35.64 45.50
N SER A 561 -27.83 34.77 45.21
CA SER A 561 -28.28 33.38 45.54
C SER A 561 -29.52 33.01 44.65
N CYS A 562 -30.21 31.87 44.91
CA CYS A 562 -31.55 31.40 44.41
C CYS A 562 -31.68 30.79 42.99
N ALA A 563 -32.80 30.14 42.59
CA ALA A 563 -33.56 28.97 43.12
C ALA A 563 -34.80 28.62 42.23
N TYR A 564 -35.16 27.33 42.09
CA TYR A 564 -36.49 26.74 41.69
C TYR A 564 -37.32 27.35 40.52
N HIS A 565 -37.65 26.55 39.48
CA HIS A 565 -39.01 25.99 39.30
C HIS A 565 -39.12 24.85 38.23
N ARG A 566 -40.33 24.52 37.75
CA ARG A 566 -40.77 23.22 37.18
C ARG A 566 -41.80 23.39 36.04
N MET A 567 -42.06 22.34 35.23
CA MET A 567 -43.23 22.13 34.32
C MET A 567 -43.24 22.99 33.01
N THR A 568 -43.88 22.67 31.86
CA THR A 568 -44.60 21.46 31.35
C THR A 568 -44.89 21.58 29.82
N LEU A 569 -44.99 20.45 29.10
CA LEU A 569 -45.85 20.20 27.90
C LEU A 569 -45.58 21.07 26.63
N HIS A 570 -46.08 20.77 25.41
CA HIS A 570 -47.03 19.73 24.94
C HIS A 570 -46.64 19.15 23.55
N SER A 571 -47.28 18.04 23.18
CA SER A 571 -47.24 17.32 21.89
C SER A 571 -47.82 18.07 20.67
N ASN A 572 -47.54 17.54 19.44
CA ASN A 572 -48.46 17.31 18.28
C ASN A 572 -47.65 17.21 16.95
N LEU A 573 -48.03 16.49 15.87
CA LEU A 573 -49.12 15.54 15.55
C LEU A 573 -48.77 14.70 14.28
N VAL A 574 -49.20 13.42 14.22
CA VAL A 574 -49.76 12.65 13.05
C VAL A 574 -49.15 12.87 11.63
N SER A 575 -48.73 11.83 10.89
CA SER A 575 -49.64 10.82 10.28
C SER A 575 -48.99 9.49 9.83
N THR A 576 -49.80 8.55 9.32
CA THR A 576 -49.47 7.13 9.04
C THR A 576 -49.86 6.64 7.63
N ARG A 577 -49.41 5.42 7.28
CA ARG A 577 -49.71 4.60 6.07
C ARG A 577 -48.90 5.03 4.83
N THR A 578 -48.37 4.11 4.01
CA THR A 578 -48.99 2.88 3.48
C THR A 578 -48.21 1.58 3.68
N VAL A 579 -48.93 0.45 3.63
CA VAL A 579 -48.53 -0.97 3.77
C VAL A 579 -48.87 -1.66 2.42
N ALA A 580 -48.19 -2.67 1.86
CA ALA A 580 -47.28 -3.70 2.38
C ALA A 580 -46.27 -4.19 1.32
N LEU A 581 -45.31 -5.03 1.72
CA LEU A 581 -45.17 -6.42 1.24
C LEU A 581 -44.06 -7.16 2.02
N CYS A 582 -44.31 -8.40 2.42
CA CYS A 582 -43.32 -9.24 3.11
C CYS A 582 -42.59 -10.17 2.13
N ASN A 583 -41.28 -10.39 2.35
CA ASN A 583 -40.66 -11.68 1.99
C ASN A 583 -39.54 -12.04 3.00
N VAL A 584 -39.45 -13.31 3.35
CA VAL A 584 -38.92 -13.77 4.66
C VAL A 584 -37.40 -14.05 4.66
N GLN A 585 -36.72 -13.98 3.51
CA GLN A 585 -35.31 -14.35 3.41
C GLN A 585 -34.31 -13.29 3.93
N GLN A 586 -34.70 -12.02 4.10
CA GLN A 586 -33.75 -10.94 4.38
C GLN A 586 -33.37 -10.79 5.89
N GLN A 587 -34.20 -11.32 6.80
CA GLN A 587 -33.97 -11.16 8.25
C GLN A 587 -32.77 -11.97 8.80
N ARG A 588 -32.34 -13.06 8.14
CA ARG A 588 -31.25 -13.93 8.63
C ARG A 588 -29.83 -13.36 8.53
N ARG A 589 -29.63 -12.21 7.86
CA ARG A 589 -28.37 -11.44 7.97
C ARG A 589 -28.53 -10.23 8.90
N PHE A 590 -29.67 -9.54 8.83
CA PHE A 590 -29.96 -8.42 9.71
C PHE A 590 -29.82 -8.79 11.20
N LEU A 591 -30.27 -9.98 11.60
CA LEU A 591 -30.11 -10.53 12.95
C LEU A 591 -28.69 -10.94 13.38
N VAL A 592 -27.69 -10.86 12.49
CA VAL A 592 -26.27 -11.05 12.85
C VAL A 592 -25.64 -9.67 13.02
N ASP A 593 -25.67 -8.85 11.98
CA ASP A 593 -25.06 -7.51 11.98
C ASP A 593 -25.67 -6.60 13.06
N SER A 594 -26.99 -6.70 13.33
CA SER A 594 -27.65 -5.96 14.42
C SER A 594 -27.37 -6.53 15.80
N MET A 595 -26.96 -7.79 15.91
CA MET A 595 -26.68 -8.44 17.19
C MET A 595 -25.24 -8.20 17.61
N ASP A 596 -24.29 -8.18 16.67
CA ASP A 596 -22.92 -7.68 16.92
C ASP A 596 -22.96 -6.19 17.34
N ALA A 597 -23.69 -5.35 16.62
CA ALA A 597 -23.86 -3.93 16.98
C ALA A 597 -24.56 -3.71 18.33
N PHE A 598 -25.52 -4.57 18.71
CA PHE A 598 -26.16 -4.55 20.02
C PHE A 598 -25.21 -5.02 21.13
N MET A 599 -24.43 -6.07 20.89
CA MET A 599 -23.42 -6.56 21.83
C MET A 599 -22.32 -5.51 22.08
N ASP A 600 -21.85 -4.80 21.05
CA ASP A 600 -20.88 -3.71 21.23
C ASP A 600 -21.50 -2.49 21.93
N PHE A 601 -22.79 -2.19 21.71
CA PHE A 601 -23.50 -1.16 22.48
C PHE A 601 -23.60 -1.51 23.97
N GLU A 602 -24.01 -2.74 24.32
CA GLU A 602 -24.03 -3.17 25.72
C GLU A 602 -22.62 -3.28 26.32
N ARG A 603 -21.59 -3.60 25.51
CA ARG A 603 -20.17 -3.54 25.92
C ARG A 603 -19.76 -2.12 26.30
N GLU A 604 -20.15 -1.13 25.49
CA GLU A 604 -19.89 0.29 25.77
C GLU A 604 -20.66 0.78 27.00
N MET A 605 -21.90 0.34 27.18
CA MET A 605 -22.73 0.67 28.34
C MET A 605 -22.21 0.02 29.63
N ALA A 606 -21.79 -1.25 29.61
CA ALA A 606 -21.14 -1.91 30.75
C ALA A 606 -19.86 -1.17 31.17
N LEU A 607 -18.99 -0.81 30.22
CA LEU A 607 -17.78 -0.02 30.47
C LEU A 607 -18.08 1.37 31.07
N LYS A 608 -19.18 2.03 30.64
CA LYS A 608 -19.65 3.29 31.22
C LYS A 608 -20.18 3.10 32.66
N ARG A 609 -20.95 2.03 32.93
CA ARG A 609 -21.47 1.71 34.26
C ARG A 609 -20.35 1.35 35.25
N GLN A 610 -19.34 0.59 34.81
CA GLN A 610 -18.16 0.28 35.60
C GLN A 610 -17.37 1.54 36.00
N LYS A 611 -17.15 2.47 35.05
CA LYS A 611 -16.54 3.79 35.34
C LYS A 611 -17.38 4.64 36.29
N ALA A 612 -18.71 4.50 36.28
CA ALA A 612 -19.62 5.28 37.11
C ALA A 612 -19.76 4.76 38.55
N ASN A 613 -19.38 3.51 38.85
CA ASN A 613 -19.55 2.92 40.18
C ASN A 613 -18.41 1.93 40.55
N PRO A 614 -17.17 2.43 40.77
CA PRO A 614 -15.97 1.60 40.89
C PRO A 614 -15.86 0.77 42.17
N GLU A 615 -16.72 0.97 43.17
CA GLU A 615 -16.71 0.21 44.43
C GLU A 615 -17.49 -1.13 44.36
N LYS A 616 -18.20 -1.40 43.26
CA LYS A 616 -18.87 -2.69 43.04
C LYS A 616 -17.85 -3.81 42.78
N VAL A 617 -17.53 -4.58 43.83
CA VAL A 617 -16.73 -5.81 43.73
C VAL A 617 -17.45 -6.83 42.84
N ALA A 618 -16.78 -7.30 41.79
CA ALA A 618 -17.32 -8.33 40.90
C ALA A 618 -17.51 -9.68 41.63
N PRO A 619 -18.55 -10.47 41.30
CA PRO A 619 -18.86 -11.70 42.02
C PRO A 619 -17.79 -12.78 41.81
N VAL A 620 -17.21 -13.27 42.91
CA VAL A 620 -16.20 -14.33 42.89
C VAL A 620 -16.86 -15.69 43.13
N GLY A 621 -17.42 -16.27 42.06
CA GLY A 621 -18.04 -17.60 42.08
C GLY A 621 -18.78 -17.95 40.79
N PRO A 622 -19.19 -19.21 40.58
CA PRO A 622 -20.01 -19.61 39.45
C PRO A 622 -21.42 -18.96 39.54
N LEU A 623 -21.89 -18.40 38.43
CA LEU A 623 -23.17 -17.66 38.36
C LEU A 623 -24.37 -18.59 38.62
N THR A 624 -25.19 -18.24 39.62
CA THR A 624 -26.49 -18.87 39.86
C THR A 624 -27.58 -18.24 38.98
N PRO A 625 -28.55 -19.02 38.42
CA PRO A 625 -29.62 -18.47 37.61
C PRO A 625 -30.48 -17.43 38.37
N PRO A 626 -30.88 -16.31 37.74
CA PRO A 626 -31.71 -15.30 38.38
C PRO A 626 -33.18 -15.72 38.50
N VAL A 627 -33.85 -15.22 39.55
CA VAL A 627 -35.31 -15.30 39.71
C VAL A 627 -35.92 -13.94 39.35
N LYS A 628 -37.09 -13.94 38.70
CA LYS A 628 -37.81 -12.74 38.26
C LYS A 628 -38.24 -11.88 39.49
N PRO A 629 -37.89 -10.58 39.57
CA PRO A 629 -38.44 -9.67 40.57
C PRO A 629 -39.95 -9.47 40.38
N GLU A 630 -40.68 -9.21 41.46
CA GLU A 630 -42.16 -9.17 41.43
C GLU A 630 -42.73 -7.79 41.02
N ASP A 631 -42.06 -6.69 41.37
CA ASP A 631 -42.58 -5.31 41.22
C ASP A 631 -41.83 -4.49 40.15
N ASP A 632 -42.19 -4.65 38.86
CA ASP A 632 -41.81 -3.70 37.80
C ASP A 632 -42.88 -3.61 36.70
N GLU A 633 -43.57 -2.47 36.59
CA GLU A 633 -44.78 -2.28 35.76
C GLU A 633 -44.52 -2.38 34.24
N CYS A 634 -43.25 -2.46 33.80
CA CYS A 634 -42.89 -2.40 32.39
C CYS A 634 -43.08 -3.73 31.61
N CYS A 635 -43.25 -4.88 32.28
CA CYS A 635 -43.15 -6.21 31.66
C CYS A 635 -44.39 -7.12 31.81
N HIS A 636 -45.50 -6.76 31.16
CA HIS A 636 -46.69 -7.62 31.00
C HIS A 636 -46.56 -8.76 29.95
N LEU A 637 -45.35 -9.10 29.52
CA LEU A 637 -45.08 -10.19 28.56
C LEU A 637 -43.99 -11.10 29.13
N ASP A 638 -44.32 -12.37 29.36
CA ASP A 638 -43.35 -13.42 29.73
C ASP A 638 -42.52 -13.83 28.51
N CYS A 639 -41.57 -12.96 28.14
CA CYS A 639 -40.66 -13.13 27.03
C CYS A 639 -39.37 -13.84 27.49
N PRO A 640 -39.03 -15.03 26.97
CA PRO A 640 -37.80 -15.74 27.34
C PRO A 640 -36.51 -14.94 27.11
N ASN A 641 -36.51 -14.01 26.17
CA ASN A 641 -35.32 -13.23 25.80
C ASN A 641 -34.87 -12.28 26.93
N CYS A 642 -35.77 -11.80 27.79
CA CYS A 642 -35.41 -10.87 28.86
C CYS A 642 -34.50 -11.54 29.92
N VAL A 643 -34.73 -12.82 30.21
CA VAL A 643 -33.86 -13.60 31.10
C VAL A 643 -32.51 -13.90 30.43
N LEU A 644 -32.51 -14.09 29.11
CA LEU A 644 -31.29 -14.32 28.32
C LEU A 644 -30.37 -13.09 28.33
N LEU A 645 -30.93 -11.90 28.14
CA LEU A 645 -30.19 -10.62 28.10
C LEU A 645 -29.45 -10.34 29.42
N VAL A 646 -30.13 -10.48 30.57
CA VAL A 646 -29.52 -10.31 31.89
C VAL A 646 -28.38 -11.30 32.13
N TYR A 647 -28.47 -12.51 31.58
CA TYR A 647 -27.42 -13.53 31.67
C TYR A 647 -26.22 -13.24 30.74
N GLN A 648 -26.48 -12.67 29.55
CA GLN A 648 -25.44 -12.24 28.60
C GLN A 648 -24.67 -11.00 29.10
N GLU A 649 -25.36 -10.05 29.75
CA GLU A 649 -24.77 -8.84 30.33
C GLU A 649 -23.73 -9.20 31.43
N GLN A 650 -24.07 -10.12 32.34
CA GLN A 650 -23.16 -10.64 33.37
C GLN A 650 -21.96 -11.40 32.78
N LEU A 651 -22.16 -12.12 31.67
CA LEU A 651 -21.08 -12.79 30.94
C LEU A 651 -20.10 -11.79 30.31
N LEU A 652 -20.61 -10.66 29.78
CA LEU A 652 -19.80 -9.64 29.12
C LEU A 652 -18.98 -8.81 30.13
N GLU A 653 -19.54 -8.47 31.29
CA GLU A 653 -18.78 -7.87 32.40
C GLU A 653 -17.66 -8.80 32.90
N TYR A 654 -17.94 -10.11 32.99
CA TYR A 654 -16.94 -11.13 33.34
C TYR A 654 -15.80 -11.21 32.30
N GLU A 655 -16.10 -11.26 31.01
CA GLU A 655 -15.08 -11.24 29.94
C GLU A 655 -14.20 -9.97 29.98
N LEU A 656 -14.80 -8.80 30.19
CA LEU A 656 -14.07 -7.53 30.26
C LEU A 656 -13.14 -7.49 31.49
N SER A 657 -13.57 -8.05 32.62
CA SER A 657 -12.71 -8.21 33.80
C SER A 657 -11.47 -9.06 33.48
N LEU A 658 -11.64 -10.19 32.78
CA LEU A 658 -10.54 -11.06 32.36
C LEU A 658 -9.61 -10.37 31.35
N GLN A 659 -10.15 -9.61 30.39
CA GLN A 659 -9.32 -8.88 29.42
C GLN A 659 -8.48 -7.77 30.06
N SER A 660 -9.01 -7.06 31.07
CA SER A 660 -8.24 -6.02 31.77
C SER A 660 -7.08 -6.60 32.60
N GLN A 661 -7.31 -7.73 33.28
CA GLN A 661 -6.28 -8.45 34.05
C GLN A 661 -5.14 -8.97 33.14
N ASN A 662 -5.47 -9.55 31.99
CA ASN A 662 -4.50 -10.13 31.05
C ASN A 662 -3.62 -9.12 30.30
N ARG A 663 -3.79 -7.80 30.46
CA ARG A 663 -2.96 -6.77 29.78
C ARG A 663 -1.75 -6.26 30.59
N ARG A 664 -1.57 -6.69 31.84
CA ARG A 664 -0.49 -6.17 32.72
C ARG A 664 0.40 -7.23 33.37
N GLU A 665 0.08 -8.51 33.25
CA GLU A 665 0.91 -9.60 33.74
C GLU A 665 1.60 -10.31 32.57
N LYS A 666 2.89 -10.60 32.72
CA LYS A 666 3.64 -11.47 31.79
C LYS A 666 2.91 -12.82 31.67
N PRO A 667 2.63 -13.34 30.46
CA PRO A 667 1.90 -14.59 30.30
C PRO A 667 2.65 -15.74 30.95
N LYS A 668 1.91 -16.61 31.66
CA LYS A 668 2.47 -17.82 32.27
C LYS A 668 2.90 -18.79 31.17
N ILE A 669 4.02 -19.48 31.42
CA ILE A 669 4.50 -20.57 30.55
C ILE A 669 3.36 -21.56 30.30
N PRO A 670 3.05 -21.90 29.02
CA PRO A 670 2.01 -22.87 28.71
C PRO A 670 2.25 -24.21 29.39
N VAL A 671 1.20 -24.82 29.95
CA VAL A 671 1.29 -26.17 30.54
C VAL A 671 1.75 -27.15 29.45
N PRO A 672 2.81 -27.95 29.66
CA PRO A 672 3.27 -28.93 28.68
C PRO A 672 2.16 -29.89 28.27
N MET A 673 2.06 -30.13 26.96
CA MET A 673 1.18 -31.16 26.40
C MET A 673 1.94 -32.49 26.22
N TYR A 674 3.27 -32.43 26.10
CA TYR A 674 4.14 -33.58 25.86
C TYR A 674 5.29 -33.62 26.86
N ASP A 675 5.49 -34.79 27.48
CA ASP A 675 6.73 -35.19 28.13
C ASP A 675 7.78 -35.53 27.05
N LEU A 676 8.96 -34.93 27.12
CA LEU A 676 10.06 -35.19 26.18
C LEU A 676 11.21 -35.89 26.89
N SER A 677 11.37 -37.19 26.60
CA SER A 677 12.55 -37.96 26.96
C SER A 677 13.66 -37.71 25.93
N PHE A 678 14.93 -37.66 26.35
CA PHE A 678 16.08 -37.46 25.48
C PHE A 678 17.11 -38.59 25.68
N TYR A 679 17.68 -39.09 24.57
CA TYR A 679 18.58 -40.24 24.54
C TYR A 679 19.87 -39.92 23.77
N SER A 680 21.01 -40.38 24.27
CA SER A 680 22.28 -40.28 23.54
C SER A 680 22.33 -41.29 22.39
N SER A 681 22.90 -40.89 21.26
CA SER A 681 23.10 -41.71 20.05
C SER A 681 24.13 -42.85 20.19
N LYS A 682 24.51 -43.21 21.43
CA LYS A 682 25.55 -44.20 21.77
C LYS A 682 25.07 -45.33 22.69
N ASP A 683 23.89 -45.19 23.31
CA ASP A 683 23.37 -46.15 24.28
C ASP A 683 22.20 -46.98 23.71
N ASP A 684 22.55 -47.86 22.76
CA ASP A 684 21.65 -48.74 21.95
C ASP A 684 20.67 -49.64 22.75
N LYS A 685 20.67 -49.61 24.09
CA LYS A 685 19.93 -50.55 24.94
C LYS A 685 18.70 -49.98 25.66
N GLU A 686 18.56 -48.66 25.75
CA GLU A 686 17.37 -48.04 26.37
C GLU A 686 16.27 -47.68 25.36
N VAL A 687 16.59 -47.68 24.06
CA VAL A 687 15.65 -47.47 22.96
C VAL A 687 14.78 -48.72 22.75
N SER A 688 13.75 -48.85 23.59
CA SER A 688 12.84 -50.01 23.62
C SER A 688 12.19 -50.33 22.26
N SER A 689 11.74 -51.57 22.09
CA SER A 689 11.22 -52.09 20.81
C SER A 689 10.07 -51.28 20.19
N ALA A 690 9.25 -50.60 21.00
CA ALA A 690 8.21 -49.70 20.51
C ALA A 690 8.77 -48.49 19.74
N TRP A 691 9.97 -48.01 20.08
CA TRP A 691 10.64 -46.91 19.37
C TRP A 691 11.17 -47.36 18.00
N GLN A 692 11.67 -48.59 17.87
CA GLN A 692 12.05 -49.11 16.55
C GLN A 692 10.85 -49.29 15.62
N MET A 693 9.67 -49.65 16.15
CA MET A 693 8.44 -49.66 15.38
C MET A 693 8.05 -48.24 14.91
N LEU A 694 8.06 -47.25 15.81
CA LEU A 694 7.78 -45.85 15.46
C LEU A 694 8.76 -45.31 14.40
N LEU A 695 10.07 -45.54 14.54
CA LEU A 695 11.07 -45.14 13.55
C LEU A 695 10.84 -45.84 12.19
N THR A 696 10.37 -47.09 12.19
CA THR A 696 10.00 -47.81 10.96
C THR A 696 8.76 -47.19 10.30
N GLU A 697 7.76 -46.77 11.07
CA GLU A 697 6.61 -46.02 10.56
C GLU A 697 7.00 -44.64 10.00
N THR A 698 7.90 -43.92 10.66
CA THR A 698 8.47 -42.67 10.15
C THR A 698 9.21 -42.89 8.81
N ASN A 699 9.93 -44.01 8.66
CA ASN A 699 10.65 -44.36 7.43
C ASN A 699 9.72 -44.85 6.29
N ARG A 700 8.50 -45.31 6.60
CA ARG A 700 7.45 -45.57 5.58
C ARG A 700 6.94 -44.29 4.94
N GLY A 701 7.07 -43.14 5.61
CA GLY A 701 6.78 -41.82 5.06
C GLY A 701 7.87 -41.23 4.14
N VAL A 702 8.94 -41.97 3.83
CA VAL A 702 10.09 -41.50 3.02
C VAL A 702 10.09 -42.18 1.65
N PHE A 703 9.97 -41.39 0.58
CA PHE A 703 9.83 -41.86 -0.81
C PHE A 703 10.98 -41.37 -1.70
N GLU A 704 11.51 -42.25 -2.55
CA GLU A 704 12.58 -41.96 -3.51
C GLU A 704 11.98 -41.37 -4.80
N VAL A 705 12.56 -40.28 -5.31
CA VAL A 705 12.21 -39.73 -6.62
C VAL A 705 12.74 -40.66 -7.71
N ALA A 706 11.86 -41.19 -8.55
CA ALA A 706 12.21 -42.00 -9.72
C ALA A 706 12.44 -41.15 -10.98
N ALA A 707 11.64 -40.09 -11.17
CA ALA A 707 11.73 -39.16 -12.31
C ALA A 707 11.30 -37.73 -11.92
N ASN A 708 11.74 -36.70 -12.66
CA ASN A 708 11.38 -35.29 -12.45
C ASN A 708 11.44 -34.47 -13.76
N ASP A 709 10.59 -34.85 -14.71
CA ASP A 709 10.66 -34.40 -16.10
C ASP A 709 9.91 -33.09 -16.34
N VAL A 710 10.31 -32.34 -17.36
CA VAL A 710 9.61 -31.12 -17.80
C VAL A 710 8.58 -31.49 -18.86
N ILE A 711 7.29 -31.41 -18.52
CA ILE A 711 6.17 -31.72 -19.44
C ILE A 711 5.45 -30.47 -19.98
N SER A 712 5.88 -29.27 -19.58
CA SER A 712 5.56 -28.02 -20.26
C SER A 712 6.73 -27.05 -20.08
N ALA A 713 7.22 -26.54 -21.21
CA ALA A 713 8.38 -25.66 -21.25
C ALA A 713 8.12 -24.33 -20.51
N PRO A 714 9.16 -23.70 -19.90
CA PRO A 714 9.03 -22.37 -19.31
C PRO A 714 8.54 -21.34 -20.31
N HIS A 715 7.31 -20.86 -20.13
CA HIS A 715 6.65 -19.90 -21.01
C HIS A 715 6.07 -18.73 -20.23
N GLN A 716 6.02 -17.55 -20.86
CA GLN A 716 5.38 -16.38 -20.28
C GLN A 716 3.87 -16.39 -20.50
N THR A 717 3.14 -15.75 -19.61
CA THR A 717 1.68 -15.73 -19.59
C THR A 717 1.14 -14.32 -19.86
N ALA A 718 -0.14 -14.20 -20.25
CA ALA A 718 -0.81 -12.90 -20.35
C ALA A 718 -0.82 -12.12 -19.01
N ASP A 719 -0.75 -12.80 -17.85
CA ASP A 719 -0.53 -12.17 -16.53
C ASP A 719 0.94 -11.79 -16.25
N GLY A 720 1.80 -11.76 -17.28
CA GLY A 720 3.23 -11.42 -17.22
C GLY A 720 4.11 -12.40 -16.46
N ALA A 721 3.52 -13.36 -15.76
CA ALA A 721 4.22 -14.42 -15.03
C ALA A 721 4.85 -15.43 -16.00
N TRP A 722 5.85 -16.17 -15.55
CA TRP A 722 6.31 -17.36 -16.27
C TRP A 722 5.79 -18.61 -15.56
N ARG A 723 5.43 -19.66 -16.32
CA ARG A 723 4.98 -20.95 -15.82
C ARG A 723 5.68 -22.10 -16.55
N SER A 724 5.76 -23.25 -15.89
CA SER A 724 6.18 -24.55 -16.45
C SER A 724 5.51 -25.65 -15.63
N VAL A 725 5.54 -26.89 -16.13
CA VAL A 725 4.96 -28.05 -15.44
C VAL A 725 5.96 -29.20 -15.38
N ARG A 726 6.05 -29.84 -14.21
CA ARG A 726 6.83 -31.05 -13.96
C ARG A 726 5.94 -32.29 -13.86
N HIS A 727 6.46 -33.41 -14.31
CA HIS A 727 6.00 -34.75 -13.96
C HIS A 727 7.01 -35.35 -12.98
N ILE A 728 6.56 -35.77 -11.79
CA ILE A 728 7.45 -36.33 -10.76
C ILE A 728 6.92 -37.69 -10.36
N ASP A 729 7.72 -38.74 -10.58
CA ASP A 729 7.39 -40.09 -10.12
C ASP A 729 8.13 -40.41 -8.81
N LEU A 730 7.41 -41.05 -7.89
CA LEU A 730 7.90 -41.48 -6.59
C LEU A 730 7.83 -43.01 -6.52
N ARG A 731 8.95 -43.66 -6.20
CA ARG A 731 9.01 -45.12 -6.02
C ARG A 731 8.36 -45.50 -4.68
N VAL A 732 7.43 -46.44 -4.75
CA VAL A 732 6.81 -47.12 -3.61
C VAL A 732 7.55 -48.43 -3.36
N ARG A 733 7.97 -48.67 -2.12
CA ARG A 733 8.51 -49.98 -1.68
C ARG A 733 7.39 -50.89 -1.16
N ASP A 734 7.63 -52.19 -1.11
CA ASP A 734 6.71 -53.19 -0.52
C ASP A 734 6.23 -52.79 0.89
N ASP A 735 7.12 -52.29 1.75
CA ASP A 735 6.79 -51.87 3.13
C ASP A 735 5.89 -50.62 3.20
N GLN A 736 5.72 -49.91 2.08
CA GLN A 736 4.92 -48.70 1.93
C GLN A 736 3.58 -48.95 1.21
N GLN A 737 3.41 -50.10 0.53
CA GLN A 737 2.17 -50.43 -0.19
C GLN A 737 0.93 -50.44 0.72
N GLU A 738 1.09 -50.76 2.00
CA GLU A 738 0.03 -50.67 3.03
C GLU A 738 -0.20 -49.25 3.56
N HIS A 739 0.84 -48.41 3.58
CA HIS A 739 0.76 -47.03 4.06
C HIS A 739 0.01 -46.12 3.08
N ILE A 740 0.09 -46.43 1.78
CA ILE A 740 -0.75 -45.83 0.76
C ILE A 740 -2.15 -46.47 0.83
N SER A 741 -3.15 -45.71 1.30
CA SER A 741 -4.55 -46.16 1.26
C SER A 741 -4.99 -46.54 -0.16
N LYS A 742 -5.81 -47.59 -0.29
CA LYS A 742 -6.44 -47.98 -1.58
C LYS A 742 -7.38 -46.91 -2.16
N GLN A 743 -7.72 -45.90 -1.38
CA GLN A 743 -8.54 -44.75 -1.77
C GLN A 743 -7.77 -43.41 -1.65
N ALA A 744 -6.43 -43.45 -1.58
CA ALA A 744 -5.62 -42.24 -1.58
C ALA A 744 -5.69 -41.56 -2.96
N SER A 745 -6.19 -40.33 -3.00
CA SER A 745 -6.24 -39.50 -4.21
C SER A 745 -5.29 -38.31 -4.13
N ASN A 746 -4.87 -37.93 -2.93
CA ASN A 746 -4.01 -36.79 -2.65
C ASN A 746 -2.78 -37.22 -1.84
N ILE A 747 -1.61 -36.67 -2.18
CA ILE A 747 -0.36 -36.82 -1.45
C ILE A 747 0.05 -35.47 -0.85
N GLY A 748 0.33 -35.44 0.45
CA GLY A 748 0.84 -34.28 1.16
C GLY A 748 2.35 -34.36 1.33
N VAL A 749 3.09 -33.48 0.66
CA VAL A 749 4.57 -33.43 0.69
C VAL A 749 5.05 -32.44 1.75
N TYR A 750 6.01 -32.85 2.55
CA TYR A 750 6.66 -32.01 3.57
C TYR A 750 7.96 -31.44 3.01
N VAL A 751 8.25 -30.18 3.36
CA VAL A 751 9.39 -29.41 2.85
C VAL A 751 10.41 -29.24 3.98
N PRO A 752 11.71 -29.41 3.73
CA PRO A 752 12.72 -29.09 4.75
C PRO A 752 12.87 -27.58 4.91
N ASN A 753 13.05 -27.11 6.15
CA ASN A 753 13.58 -25.78 6.43
C ASN A 753 15.05 -25.72 5.97
N ASP A 754 15.48 -24.59 5.39
CA ASP A 754 16.85 -24.43 4.90
C ASP A 754 17.88 -24.61 6.03
N LEU A 755 19.01 -25.26 5.73
CA LEU A 755 20.04 -25.57 6.74
C LEU A 755 20.49 -24.33 7.57
N PRO A 756 20.71 -23.12 7.00
CA PRO A 756 21.05 -21.94 7.80
C PRO A 756 19.94 -21.50 8.78
N VAL A 757 18.67 -21.79 8.49
CA VAL A 757 17.54 -21.54 9.41
C VAL A 757 17.60 -22.55 10.57
N VAL A 758 17.90 -23.81 10.27
CA VAL A 758 18.09 -24.86 11.29
C VAL A 758 19.27 -24.55 12.20
N GLU A 759 20.44 -24.15 11.67
CA GLU A 759 21.60 -23.77 12.50
C GLU A 759 21.31 -22.53 13.37
N ARG A 760 20.61 -21.50 12.86
CA ARG A 760 20.16 -20.36 13.68
C ARG A 760 19.30 -20.82 14.86
N MET A 761 18.33 -21.69 14.61
CA MET A 761 17.43 -22.18 15.66
C MET A 761 18.13 -23.08 16.68
N LEU A 762 19.13 -23.87 16.28
CA LEU A 762 19.92 -24.68 17.22
C LEU A 762 20.69 -23.81 18.23
N VAL A 763 21.21 -22.66 17.80
CA VAL A 763 21.89 -21.68 18.68
C VAL A 763 20.89 -21.02 19.64
N HIS A 764 19.75 -20.55 19.13
CA HIS A 764 18.70 -19.89 19.93
C HIS A 764 18.03 -20.82 20.94
N LEU A 765 17.90 -22.11 20.65
CA LEU A 765 17.36 -23.13 21.55
C LEU A 765 18.44 -23.79 22.43
N HIS A 766 19.68 -23.29 22.39
CA HIS A 766 20.82 -23.73 23.19
C HIS A 766 21.11 -25.24 23.12
N VAL A 767 21.04 -25.81 21.91
CA VAL A 767 21.21 -27.26 21.67
C VAL A 767 22.70 -27.60 21.49
N GLU A 768 23.32 -28.21 22.50
CA GLU A 768 24.75 -28.59 22.47
C GLU A 768 25.04 -29.74 21.48
N ASP A 769 24.26 -30.83 21.54
CA ASP A 769 24.36 -31.96 20.61
C ASP A 769 23.07 -32.08 19.77
N PRO A 770 23.07 -31.62 18.51
CA PRO A 770 21.90 -31.67 17.64
C PRO A 770 21.56 -33.10 17.15
N SER A 771 22.39 -34.10 17.45
CA SER A 771 22.17 -35.52 17.13
C SER A 771 21.46 -36.30 18.24
N VAL A 772 21.23 -35.68 19.42
CA VAL A 772 20.43 -36.27 20.50
C VAL A 772 19.03 -36.61 19.97
N VAL A 773 18.59 -37.83 20.28
CA VAL A 773 17.26 -38.33 19.91
C VAL A 773 16.28 -37.89 20.99
N TYR A 774 15.22 -37.19 20.60
CA TYR A 774 14.11 -36.85 21.50
C TYR A 774 12.91 -37.79 21.25
N ALA A 775 12.05 -37.89 22.25
CA ALA A 775 10.91 -38.79 22.30
C ALA A 775 9.73 -38.12 23.01
N ALA A 776 8.74 -37.65 22.24
CA ALA A 776 7.60 -36.89 22.74
C ALA A 776 6.39 -37.80 23.07
N LYS A 777 6.02 -37.91 24.34
CA LYS A 777 4.85 -38.65 24.84
C LYS A 777 3.75 -37.68 25.29
N PRO A 778 2.49 -37.84 24.86
CA PRO A 778 1.41 -36.97 25.31
C PRO A 778 1.04 -37.24 26.78
N LEU A 779 0.85 -36.17 27.56
CA LEU A 779 0.42 -36.26 28.95
C LEU A 779 -1.09 -36.57 29.06
N ALA A 780 -1.47 -37.39 30.04
CA ALA A 780 -2.77 -38.07 30.05
C ALA A 780 -4.00 -37.14 30.01
N ASP A 781 -3.94 -36.01 30.71
CA ASP A 781 -5.05 -35.04 30.82
C ASP A 781 -5.26 -34.18 29.57
N SER A 782 -4.32 -34.18 28.62
CA SER A 782 -4.42 -33.37 27.39
C SER A 782 -5.64 -33.75 26.52
N LYS A 783 -6.23 -34.93 26.75
CA LYS A 783 -7.38 -35.48 26.02
C LYS A 783 -8.69 -34.69 26.21
N GLN A 784 -8.81 -33.84 27.23
CA GLN A 784 -10.04 -33.09 27.48
C GLN A 784 -10.11 -31.71 26.78
N GLN A 785 -9.01 -31.19 26.23
CA GLN A 785 -8.97 -29.85 25.61
C GLN A 785 -9.16 -29.83 24.07
N SER A 786 -9.62 -30.93 23.46
CA SER A 786 -9.69 -31.06 21.98
C SER A 786 -10.93 -30.41 21.35
N SER A 787 -11.15 -29.11 21.59
CA SER A 787 -12.21 -28.32 20.94
C SER A 787 -11.83 -27.85 19.54
N LEU A 788 -11.89 -28.77 18.57
CA LEU A 788 -12.04 -28.55 17.11
C LEU A 788 -11.03 -27.67 16.32
N GLN A 789 -10.08 -26.97 16.94
CA GLN A 789 -9.15 -26.06 16.23
C GLN A 789 -7.65 -26.43 16.31
N HIS A 790 -7.29 -27.44 17.10
CA HIS A 790 -5.95 -28.01 17.09
C HIS A 790 -5.96 -29.34 16.34
N GLN A 791 -5.20 -29.46 15.26
CA GLN A 791 -4.55 -30.74 14.98
C GLN A 791 -3.39 -30.86 15.98
N PRO A 792 -3.45 -31.75 16.99
CA PRO A 792 -2.30 -31.97 17.86
C PRO A 792 -1.11 -32.46 17.03
N LEU A 793 0.12 -32.20 17.50
CA LEU A 793 1.35 -32.77 16.93
C LEU A 793 1.26 -34.30 16.74
N GLN A 794 0.42 -35.00 17.52
CA GLN A 794 0.00 -36.41 17.33
C GLN A 794 -0.42 -36.79 15.89
N GLN A 795 -0.87 -35.85 15.06
CA GLN A 795 -1.24 -36.09 13.65
C GLN A 795 -0.10 -35.80 12.66
N HIS A 796 1.08 -35.37 13.13
CA HIS A 796 2.25 -35.10 12.30
C HIS A 796 3.23 -36.30 12.38
N PRO A 797 3.29 -37.19 11.39
CA PRO A 797 3.95 -38.49 11.52
C PRO A 797 5.48 -38.42 11.75
N PHE A 798 6.10 -37.27 11.48
CA PHE A 798 7.53 -37.04 11.66
C PHE A 798 7.91 -36.35 12.99
N ALA A 799 6.94 -36.02 13.86
CA ALA A 799 7.17 -35.16 15.05
C ALA A 799 7.32 -35.88 16.40
N HIS A 800 7.19 -37.22 16.46
CA HIS A 800 7.16 -37.95 17.75
C HIS A 800 8.52 -38.42 18.24
N VAL A 801 9.40 -38.72 17.31
CA VAL A 801 10.75 -39.23 17.56
C VAL A 801 11.66 -38.79 16.41
N GLY A 802 12.91 -38.50 16.74
CA GLY A 802 13.93 -38.10 15.76
C GLY A 802 15.09 -37.39 16.44
N THR A 803 16.07 -36.94 15.68
CA THR A 803 17.07 -36.01 16.22
C THR A 803 16.46 -34.62 16.41
N VAL A 804 17.01 -33.81 17.32
CA VAL A 804 16.62 -32.40 17.46
C VAL A 804 16.78 -31.64 16.12
N ARG A 805 17.83 -31.97 15.36
CA ARG A 805 18.07 -31.46 14.00
C ARG A 805 16.97 -31.88 13.01
N ASP A 806 16.52 -33.14 13.03
CA ASP A 806 15.44 -33.62 12.17
C ASP A 806 14.13 -32.86 12.42
N ALA A 807 13.79 -32.59 13.68
CA ALA A 807 12.55 -31.89 14.01
C ALA A 807 12.56 -30.43 13.52
N LEU A 808 13.66 -29.71 13.76
CA LEU A 808 13.86 -28.35 13.23
C LEU A 808 13.93 -28.33 11.69
N THR A 809 14.41 -29.39 11.05
CA THR A 809 14.45 -29.49 9.58
C THR A 809 13.07 -29.82 9.00
N TRP A 810 12.30 -30.74 9.58
CA TRP A 810 11.17 -31.41 8.88
C TRP A 810 9.81 -31.39 9.60
N SER A 811 9.74 -30.93 10.85
CA SER A 811 8.52 -31.08 11.68
C SER A 811 7.90 -29.78 12.19
N PHE A 812 8.63 -28.67 12.08
CA PHE A 812 8.17 -27.36 12.55
C PHE A 812 8.16 -26.35 11.41
N ASP A 813 7.17 -25.46 11.43
CA ASP A 813 7.14 -24.32 10.53
C ASP A 813 8.02 -23.20 11.09
N LEU A 814 9.21 -23.03 10.51
CA LEU A 814 10.16 -21.97 10.88
C LEU A 814 10.10 -20.78 9.92
N ILE A 815 9.42 -20.91 8.78
CA ILE A 815 9.48 -20.01 7.62
C ILE A 815 8.20 -19.21 7.35
N SER A 816 7.06 -19.62 7.92
CA SER A 816 5.82 -18.84 7.84
C SER A 816 5.86 -17.58 8.71
N THR A 817 5.00 -16.63 8.33
CA THR A 817 4.61 -15.50 9.18
C THR A 817 4.07 -16.00 10.53
N PRO A 818 4.67 -15.62 11.68
CA PRO A 818 4.20 -16.04 13.00
C PRO A 818 2.77 -15.57 13.28
N ARG A 819 2.01 -16.38 14.05
CA ARG A 819 0.64 -16.03 14.46
C ARG A 819 0.64 -15.35 15.84
N PRO A 820 -0.28 -14.43 16.16
CA PRO A 820 -0.32 -13.75 17.47
C PRO A 820 -0.34 -14.67 18.69
N ARG A 821 -0.94 -15.86 18.58
CA ARG A 821 -0.91 -16.89 19.65
C ARG A 821 0.50 -17.45 19.90
N PHE A 822 1.33 -17.58 18.87
CA PHE A 822 2.72 -18.01 19.00
C PHE A 822 3.56 -16.94 19.73
N LEU A 823 3.42 -15.66 19.34
CA LEU A 823 4.12 -14.56 20.00
C LEU A 823 3.73 -14.42 21.48
N ARG A 824 2.44 -14.53 21.81
CA ARG A 824 1.96 -14.58 23.20
C ARG A 824 2.58 -15.73 24.01
N ASN A 825 2.68 -16.91 23.42
CA ASN A 825 3.35 -18.04 24.07
C ASN A 825 4.85 -17.78 24.24
N LEU A 826 5.49 -17.11 23.26
CA LEU A 826 6.92 -16.81 23.27
C LEU A 826 7.27 -15.73 24.31
N ALA A 827 6.39 -14.74 24.52
CA ALA A 827 6.54 -13.70 25.55
C ALA A 827 6.65 -14.26 26.98
N ALA A 828 6.16 -15.47 27.25
CA ALA A 828 6.36 -16.14 28.54
C ALA A 828 7.84 -16.45 28.83
N TYR A 829 8.67 -16.54 27.78
CA TYR A 829 10.09 -16.89 27.83
C TYR A 829 11.03 -15.69 27.61
N ALA A 830 10.51 -14.49 27.33
CA ALA A 830 11.29 -13.26 27.26
C ALA A 830 11.74 -12.79 28.66
N SER A 831 13.00 -12.39 28.83
CA SER A 831 13.53 -11.88 30.10
C SER A 831 13.54 -10.35 30.22
N ASP A 832 13.28 -9.62 29.14
CA ASP A 832 13.12 -8.16 29.12
C ASP A 832 11.62 -7.83 29.04
N ASP A 833 11.13 -6.98 29.95
CA ASP A 833 9.72 -6.58 29.98
C ASP A 833 9.31 -5.78 28.72
N ASN A 834 10.25 -5.15 28.02
CA ASN A 834 10.02 -4.49 26.74
C ASN A 834 9.79 -5.51 25.61
N ASP A 835 10.57 -6.60 25.58
CA ASP A 835 10.34 -7.73 24.66
C ASP A 835 9.01 -8.43 24.97
N VAL A 836 8.67 -8.61 26.25
CA VAL A 836 7.35 -9.13 26.68
C VAL A 836 6.23 -8.25 26.13
N ALA A 837 6.33 -6.92 26.29
CA ALA A 837 5.33 -5.97 25.79
C ALA A 837 5.22 -6.01 24.25
N ALA A 838 6.35 -5.98 23.53
CA ALA A 838 6.39 -6.01 22.08
C ALA A 838 5.82 -7.31 21.48
N LEU A 839 6.13 -8.47 22.07
CA LEU A 839 5.58 -9.77 21.67
C LEU A 839 4.09 -9.95 22.03
N MET A 840 3.60 -9.25 23.04
CA MET A 840 2.19 -9.28 23.48
C MET A 840 1.29 -8.29 22.73
N ALA A 841 1.86 -7.32 22.02
CA ALA A 841 1.14 -6.28 21.33
C ALA A 841 0.28 -6.78 20.14
N PRO A 842 -0.77 -6.04 19.74
CA PRO A 842 -1.41 -6.27 18.45
C PRO A 842 -0.46 -5.94 17.29
N ARG A 843 -0.61 -6.62 16.15
CA ARG A 843 0.10 -6.34 14.89
C ARG A 843 1.64 -6.35 14.92
N THR A 844 2.30 -6.88 15.96
CA THR A 844 3.76 -6.99 16.06
C THR A 844 4.45 -7.49 14.79
N VAL A 845 3.84 -8.47 14.09
CA VAL A 845 4.43 -9.03 12.85
C VAL A 845 4.33 -8.07 11.66
N ASP A 846 3.21 -7.34 11.54
CA ASP A 846 3.04 -6.33 10.50
C ASP A 846 4.04 -5.17 10.72
N ALA A 847 4.24 -4.79 11.99
CA ALA A 847 5.23 -3.82 12.41
C ALA A 847 6.67 -4.27 12.08
N ILE A 848 7.08 -5.49 12.41
CA ILE A 848 8.43 -6.00 12.05
C ILE A 848 8.59 -6.08 10.51
N GLN A 849 7.55 -6.48 9.78
CA GLN A 849 7.62 -6.60 8.31
C GLN A 849 7.78 -5.25 7.60
N ALA A 850 7.16 -4.18 8.11
CA ALA A 850 7.35 -2.84 7.56
C ALA A 850 8.60 -2.13 8.12
N SER A 851 9.04 -2.43 9.35
CA SER A 851 10.30 -1.89 9.93
C SER A 851 11.58 -2.51 9.35
N ARG A 852 11.46 -3.55 8.51
CA ARG A 852 12.58 -4.28 7.87
C ARG A 852 13.54 -4.96 8.86
N GLY A 853 13.11 -5.23 10.09
CA GLY A 853 13.95 -5.86 11.12
C GLY A 853 14.85 -4.89 11.89
N ILE A 854 14.34 -3.68 12.18
CA ILE A 854 14.94 -2.79 13.19
C ILE A 854 15.06 -3.54 14.53
N LYS A 855 16.25 -3.47 15.13
CA LYS A 855 16.61 -4.16 16.39
C LYS A 855 16.37 -3.34 17.65
N ASP A 856 15.90 -2.11 17.51
CA ASP A 856 15.64 -1.22 18.62
C ASP A 856 14.19 -1.43 19.11
N VAL A 857 14.05 -1.93 20.34
CA VAL A 857 12.75 -2.31 20.92
C VAL A 857 11.88 -1.09 21.18
N ILE A 858 12.47 0.09 21.43
CA ILE A 858 11.72 1.35 21.61
C ILE A 858 11.18 1.81 20.26
N ALA A 859 12.02 1.80 19.21
CA ALA A 859 11.56 2.11 17.86
C ALA A 859 10.51 1.09 17.37
N LEU A 860 10.64 -0.19 17.72
CA LEU A 860 9.65 -1.21 17.39
C LEU A 860 8.33 -1.01 18.14
N ALA A 861 8.36 -0.58 19.41
CA ALA A 861 7.18 -0.23 20.17
C ALA A 861 6.46 1.00 19.59
N HIS A 862 7.20 2.07 19.25
CA HIS A 862 6.63 3.25 18.56
C HIS A 862 6.03 2.86 17.20
N PHE A 863 6.71 1.98 16.45
CA PHE A 863 6.23 1.51 15.16
C PHE A 863 4.99 0.59 15.29
N VAL A 864 4.88 -0.21 16.36
CA VAL A 864 3.67 -0.98 16.68
C VAL A 864 2.45 -0.08 16.92
N TYR A 865 2.65 1.13 17.47
CA TYR A 865 1.63 2.18 17.68
C TYR A 865 1.42 3.12 16.47
N THR A 866 2.14 2.95 15.34
CA THR A 866 2.06 3.87 14.18
C THR A 866 2.01 3.19 12.80
N ALA A 867 2.24 1.87 12.72
CA ALA A 867 2.40 1.15 11.45
C ALA A 867 1.08 0.91 10.68
N ARG A 868 0.99 1.58 9.53
CA ARG A 868 -0.09 1.49 8.54
C ARG A 868 -0.02 0.22 7.68
N ALA A 869 -1.18 -0.31 7.31
CA ALA A 869 -1.29 -1.39 6.31
C ALA A 869 -1.22 -0.87 4.84
N GLU A 870 -0.02 -0.74 4.27
CA GLU A 870 0.20 -0.64 2.81
C GLU A 870 0.45 -2.04 2.19
N ARG A 871 -0.30 -2.41 1.15
CA ARG A 871 -0.10 -3.67 0.40
C ARG A 871 0.91 -3.51 -0.75
N ARG A 872 2.20 -3.57 -0.44
CA ARG A 872 3.31 -3.75 -1.40
C ARG A 872 4.16 -4.97 -0.98
N PRO A 873 4.88 -5.64 -1.90
CA PRO A 873 5.39 -7.00 -1.63
C PRO A 873 6.40 -7.03 -0.48
N HIS A 874 5.97 -7.61 0.64
CA HIS A 874 6.69 -7.69 1.90
C HIS A 874 7.99 -8.50 1.78
N GLN A 875 9.00 -8.08 2.53
CA GLN A 875 10.01 -9.01 3.03
C GLN A 875 9.32 -9.84 4.13
N HIS A 876 9.07 -11.11 3.87
CA HIS A 876 8.40 -12.00 4.82
C HIS A 876 9.29 -12.21 6.06
N VAL A 877 8.83 -11.74 7.21
CA VAL A 877 9.40 -12.08 8.53
C VAL A 877 8.94 -13.48 8.89
N THR A 878 9.91 -14.36 9.13
CA THR A 878 9.70 -15.76 9.50
C THR A 878 9.67 -15.96 11.01
N ILE A 879 9.27 -17.15 11.46
CA ILE A 879 9.36 -17.54 12.89
C ILE A 879 10.81 -17.52 13.38
N ALA A 880 11.78 -17.94 12.56
CA ALA A 880 13.20 -17.89 12.93
C ALA A 880 13.73 -16.46 13.13
N ASP A 881 13.24 -15.49 12.35
CA ASP A 881 13.71 -14.09 12.44
C ASP A 881 13.20 -13.40 13.73
N ILE A 882 12.13 -13.90 14.36
CA ILE A 882 11.68 -13.42 15.69
C ILE A 882 12.76 -13.65 16.75
N PHE A 883 13.46 -14.78 16.70
CA PHE A 883 14.55 -15.08 17.65
C PHE A 883 15.80 -14.20 17.43
N ASP A 884 16.06 -13.79 16.18
CA ASP A 884 17.12 -12.82 15.85
C ASP A 884 16.80 -11.38 16.31
N LEU A 885 15.53 -11.09 16.62
CA LEU A 885 15.02 -9.76 17.00
C LEU A 885 14.77 -9.59 18.50
N PHE A 886 14.34 -10.64 19.20
CA PHE A 886 14.03 -10.61 20.64
C PHE A 886 14.99 -11.50 21.45
N PRO A 887 16.27 -11.11 21.60
CA PRO A 887 17.31 -11.95 22.21
C PRO A 887 17.15 -12.16 23.73
N SER A 888 16.15 -11.54 24.37
CA SER A 888 15.78 -11.89 25.76
C SER A 888 14.92 -13.16 25.84
N VAL A 889 14.34 -13.62 24.72
CA VAL A 889 13.60 -14.89 24.63
C VAL A 889 14.57 -16.05 24.83
N ARG A 890 14.36 -16.82 25.91
CA ARG A 890 15.16 -18.02 26.22
C ARG A 890 14.26 -19.17 26.64
N LEU A 891 14.25 -20.23 25.84
CA LEU A 891 13.50 -21.45 26.09
C LEU A 891 14.27 -22.66 25.58
N SER A 892 14.06 -23.83 26.18
CA SER A 892 14.68 -25.08 25.71
C SER A 892 13.99 -25.60 24.45
N PHE A 893 14.61 -26.57 23.76
CA PHE A 893 13.92 -27.33 22.72
C PHE A 893 12.63 -28.01 23.24
N ALA A 894 12.60 -28.45 24.50
CA ALA A 894 11.42 -29.09 25.09
C ALA A 894 10.25 -28.11 25.31
N ASP A 895 10.55 -26.84 25.61
CA ASP A 895 9.57 -25.75 25.72
C ASP A 895 9.09 -25.31 24.34
N PHE A 896 10.03 -25.16 23.39
CA PHE A 896 9.75 -24.80 21.99
C PHE A 896 8.79 -25.81 21.35
N PHE A 897 8.99 -27.11 21.59
CA PHE A 897 8.12 -28.19 21.14
C PHE A 897 6.64 -28.00 21.56
N GLN A 898 6.37 -27.41 22.73
CA GLN A 898 5.00 -27.18 23.21
C GLN A 898 4.28 -26.04 22.49
N ILE A 899 5.03 -25.10 21.90
CA ILE A 899 4.48 -23.81 21.42
C ILE A 899 4.60 -23.60 19.90
N VAL A 900 5.57 -24.23 19.24
CA VAL A 900 5.86 -24.05 17.81
C VAL A 900 4.75 -24.64 16.93
N PRO A 901 4.34 -23.96 15.84
CA PRO A 901 3.44 -24.57 14.86
C PRO A 901 4.13 -25.75 14.12
N PRO A 902 3.47 -26.91 13.97
CA PRO A 902 3.99 -28.00 13.15
C PRO A 902 3.99 -27.61 11.66
N SER A 903 4.93 -28.16 10.90
CA SER A 903 4.99 -27.99 9.44
C SER A 903 3.75 -28.60 8.77
N SER A 904 2.99 -27.80 8.02
CA SER A 904 1.85 -28.30 7.23
C SER A 904 2.32 -28.85 5.88
N PRO A 905 1.90 -30.05 5.46
CA PRO A 905 2.26 -30.58 4.14
C PRO A 905 1.58 -29.80 3.01
N ARG A 906 2.21 -29.77 1.83
CA ARG A 906 1.59 -29.28 0.60
C ARG A 906 0.93 -30.43 -0.14
N TYR A 907 -0.39 -30.36 -0.27
CA TYR A 907 -1.19 -31.35 -0.99
C TYR A 907 -1.04 -31.21 -2.50
N TYR A 908 -0.93 -32.35 -3.17
CA TYR A 908 -0.98 -32.53 -4.62
C TYR A 908 -1.91 -33.71 -4.92
N THR A 909 -2.70 -33.60 -6.00
CA THR A 909 -3.54 -34.69 -6.47
C THR A 909 -2.70 -35.67 -7.30
N ILE A 910 -2.84 -36.95 -6.99
CA ILE A 910 -2.03 -38.04 -7.56
C ILE A 910 -2.40 -38.21 -9.05
N SER A 911 -1.38 -38.43 -9.90
CA SER A 911 -1.53 -38.55 -11.36
C SER A 911 -1.08 -39.91 -11.94
N SER A 912 -1.09 -40.96 -11.12
CA SER A 912 -0.98 -42.36 -11.54
C SER A 912 -2.06 -43.23 -10.89
N SER A 913 -2.39 -44.34 -11.53
CA SER A 913 -3.22 -45.41 -10.96
C SER A 913 -2.37 -46.58 -10.47
N ARG A 914 -2.70 -47.09 -9.27
CA ARG A 914 -2.14 -48.34 -8.73
C ARG A 914 -2.59 -49.60 -9.47
N GLN A 915 -3.65 -49.51 -10.30
CA GLN A 915 -4.10 -50.58 -11.19
C GLN A 915 -3.29 -50.65 -12.50
N PHE A 916 -2.50 -49.60 -12.78
CA PHE A 916 -1.61 -49.50 -13.93
C PHE A 916 -0.15 -49.72 -13.52
N ASN A 917 0.29 -49.07 -12.43
CA ASN A 917 1.58 -49.35 -11.79
C ASN A 917 1.46 -49.20 -10.26
N PRO A 918 1.52 -50.28 -9.47
CA PRO A 918 1.42 -50.19 -8.01
C PRO A 918 2.66 -49.55 -7.37
N ASP A 919 3.81 -49.56 -8.06
CA ASP A 919 5.12 -49.20 -7.48
C ASP A 919 5.49 -47.72 -7.73
N ILE A 920 4.61 -46.95 -8.37
CA ILE A 920 4.85 -45.54 -8.74
C ILE A 920 3.65 -44.64 -8.38
N VAL A 921 3.94 -43.58 -7.61
CA VAL A 921 3.01 -42.46 -7.38
C VAL A 921 3.50 -41.23 -8.17
N SER A 922 2.72 -40.79 -9.16
CA SER A 922 3.02 -39.58 -9.93
C SER A 922 2.43 -38.31 -9.30
N ILE A 923 3.13 -37.19 -9.44
CA ILE A 923 2.68 -35.82 -9.14
C ILE A 923 2.78 -34.97 -10.42
N THR A 924 1.71 -34.24 -10.75
CA THR A 924 1.71 -33.19 -11.79
C THR A 924 1.89 -31.82 -11.13
N LEU A 925 3.09 -31.24 -11.21
CA LEU A 925 3.49 -30.05 -10.46
C LEU A 925 3.55 -28.80 -11.34
N GLY A 926 2.69 -27.80 -11.07
CA GLY A 926 2.77 -26.48 -11.69
C GLY A 926 3.73 -25.53 -10.98
N LEU A 927 4.55 -24.82 -11.74
CA LEU A 927 5.54 -23.83 -11.27
C LEU A 927 5.16 -22.41 -11.72
N ARG A 928 5.50 -21.40 -10.92
CA ARG A 928 5.39 -19.97 -11.30
C ARG A 928 6.67 -19.24 -10.94
N LYS A 929 7.18 -18.35 -11.81
CA LYS A 929 8.43 -17.60 -11.56
C LYS A 929 8.37 -16.58 -10.40
N LYS A 930 7.18 -16.31 -9.84
CA LYS A 930 7.05 -15.60 -8.54
C LYS A 930 7.41 -16.48 -7.34
N ASP A 931 7.55 -17.80 -7.52
CA ASP A 931 7.96 -18.77 -6.50
C ASP A 931 9.48 -19.02 -6.49
N ALA A 932 10.23 -18.38 -7.39
CA ALA A 932 11.67 -18.58 -7.60
C ALA A 932 12.56 -17.59 -6.81
N LEU A 933 12.04 -17.03 -5.70
CA LEU A 933 12.71 -16.05 -4.84
C LEU A 933 12.22 -16.16 -3.39
N PRO A 934 13.11 -15.90 -2.42
CA PRO A 934 14.13 -16.82 -1.94
C PRO A 934 13.59 -17.89 -0.98
N LEU A 935 12.28 -17.93 -0.70
CA LEU A 935 11.68 -18.85 0.28
C LEU A 935 11.46 -20.27 -0.32
N PRO A 936 11.73 -21.35 0.44
CA PRO A 936 11.53 -22.73 -0.02
C PRO A 936 10.04 -23.09 -0.09
N ARG A 937 9.38 -22.70 -1.18
CA ARG A 937 8.04 -23.17 -1.53
C ARG A 937 8.12 -24.63 -1.99
N CYS A 938 7.17 -25.47 -1.58
CA CYS A 938 7.17 -26.91 -1.92
C CYS A 938 7.30 -27.19 -3.43
N SER A 939 6.73 -26.33 -4.27
CA SER A 939 6.87 -26.40 -5.72
C SER A 939 8.31 -26.21 -6.18
N SER A 940 9.00 -25.19 -5.65
CA SER A 940 10.42 -24.92 -5.95
C SER A 940 11.34 -26.02 -5.41
N TYR A 941 11.06 -26.55 -4.21
CA TYR A 941 11.75 -27.71 -3.64
C TYR A 941 11.63 -28.94 -4.55
N LEU A 942 10.40 -29.38 -4.84
CA LEU A 942 10.13 -30.55 -5.69
C LEU A 942 10.73 -30.41 -7.10
N ALA A 943 10.75 -29.21 -7.67
CA ALA A 943 11.32 -28.96 -9.00
C ALA A 943 12.85 -28.88 -9.06
N MET A 944 13.53 -28.92 -7.91
CA MET A 944 15.00 -29.00 -7.81
C MET A 944 15.51 -30.42 -7.57
N LEU A 945 14.64 -31.34 -7.13
CA LEU A 945 15.02 -32.72 -6.80
C LEU A 945 15.47 -33.52 -8.03
N LYS A 946 16.38 -34.47 -7.82
CA LYS A 946 16.88 -35.40 -8.84
C LYS A 946 16.40 -36.82 -8.57
N PRO A 947 16.36 -37.69 -9.60
CA PRO A 947 16.22 -39.13 -9.39
C PRO A 947 17.23 -39.67 -8.37
N GLY A 948 16.76 -40.49 -7.43
CA GLY A 948 17.52 -41.01 -6.30
C GLY A 948 17.57 -40.11 -5.05
N GLU A 949 17.11 -38.86 -5.11
CA GLU A 949 16.88 -38.02 -3.91
C GLU A 949 15.52 -38.38 -3.27
N ALA A 950 15.32 -38.06 -1.99
CA ALA A 950 14.15 -38.52 -1.21
C ALA A 950 13.29 -37.38 -0.66
N ILE A 951 11.98 -37.62 -0.53
CA ILE A 951 11.00 -36.72 0.09
C ILE A 951 10.32 -37.36 1.29
N ARG A 952 9.79 -36.52 2.21
CA ARG A 952 8.84 -36.94 3.24
C ARG A 952 7.42 -36.65 2.77
N ALA A 953 6.53 -37.64 2.83
CA ALA A 953 5.15 -37.51 2.35
C ALA A 953 4.14 -38.39 3.12
N SER A 954 2.88 -37.94 3.13
CA SER A 954 1.72 -38.63 3.71
C SER A 954 0.59 -38.76 2.68
N PHE A 955 -0.28 -39.76 2.81
CA PHE A 955 -1.34 -40.05 1.84
C PHE A 955 -2.74 -39.79 2.41
N TYR A 956 -3.62 -39.22 1.58
CA TYR A 956 -4.92 -38.70 1.99
C TYR A 956 -6.04 -39.16 1.04
N GLN A 957 -7.16 -39.57 1.63
CA GLN A 957 -8.39 -39.91 0.91
C GLN A 957 -9.18 -38.64 0.59
N SER A 958 -9.95 -38.65 -0.50
CA SER A 958 -10.99 -37.67 -0.80
C SER A 958 -12.22 -38.35 -1.41
N SER A 959 -13.27 -37.59 -1.70
CA SER A 959 -14.40 -38.08 -2.50
C SER A 959 -14.12 -38.08 -4.02
N PHE A 960 -12.97 -37.55 -4.46
CA PHE A 960 -12.54 -37.51 -5.86
C PHE A 960 -11.81 -38.80 -6.25
N VAL A 961 -12.53 -39.92 -6.21
CA VAL A 961 -12.03 -41.27 -6.52
C VAL A 961 -12.77 -41.89 -7.71
N PHE A 962 -12.10 -42.80 -8.42
CA PHE A 962 -12.67 -43.50 -9.57
C PHE A 962 -13.80 -44.44 -9.14
N PRO A 963 -14.98 -44.44 -9.80
CA PRO A 963 -16.15 -45.19 -9.34
C PRO A 963 -16.11 -46.65 -9.83
N PHE A 964 -15.15 -47.44 -9.35
CA PHE A 964 -15.02 -48.89 -9.65
C PHE A 964 -16.26 -49.72 -9.31
N HIS A 965 -17.09 -49.27 -8.36
CA HIS A 965 -18.28 -49.99 -7.91
C HIS A 965 -19.56 -49.61 -8.68
N ASP A 966 -19.51 -48.62 -9.55
CA ASP A 966 -20.67 -48.07 -10.26
C ASP A 966 -20.31 -47.79 -11.72
N HIS A 967 -20.84 -48.59 -12.64
CA HIS A 967 -20.44 -48.63 -14.05
C HIS A 967 -21.06 -47.49 -14.90
N ARG A 968 -21.65 -46.45 -14.28
CA ARG A 968 -22.23 -45.31 -15.00
C ARG A 968 -21.19 -44.52 -15.81
N PRO A 969 -21.62 -43.84 -16.90
CA PRO A 969 -20.74 -43.02 -17.73
C PRO A 969 -20.04 -41.92 -16.91
N ILE A 970 -18.81 -41.55 -17.30
CA ILE A 970 -18.05 -40.49 -16.64
C ILE A 970 -17.66 -39.37 -17.59
N MET A 971 -17.71 -38.13 -17.10
CA MET A 971 -17.28 -36.93 -17.82
C MET A 971 -16.25 -36.19 -16.97
N LEU A 972 -15.06 -36.02 -17.54
CA LEU A 972 -13.89 -35.45 -16.87
C LEU A 972 -13.65 -34.04 -17.42
N ILE A 973 -13.55 -33.03 -16.55
CA ILE A 973 -13.51 -31.62 -16.95
C ILE A 973 -12.36 -30.90 -16.24
N SER A 974 -11.33 -30.48 -16.97
CA SER A 974 -10.13 -29.86 -16.38
C SER A 974 -9.53 -28.74 -17.22
N ALA A 975 -8.61 -27.99 -16.59
CA ALA A 975 -7.70 -27.09 -17.30
C ALA A 975 -6.30 -27.08 -16.65
N GLY A 976 -5.25 -27.03 -17.47
CA GLY A 976 -3.86 -27.06 -17.04
C GLY A 976 -3.54 -28.25 -16.14
N THR A 977 -2.85 -28.01 -15.02
CA THR A 977 -2.50 -29.06 -14.04
C THR A 977 -3.71 -29.76 -13.42
N GLY A 978 -4.94 -29.26 -13.60
CA GLY A 978 -6.17 -29.97 -13.25
C GLY A 978 -6.39 -31.30 -14.00
N ILE A 979 -5.58 -31.60 -15.01
CA ILE A 979 -5.53 -32.94 -15.65
C ILE A 979 -5.01 -34.03 -14.69
N ALA A 980 -4.37 -33.67 -13.56
CA ALA A 980 -3.67 -34.60 -12.67
C ALA A 980 -4.48 -35.86 -12.28
N PRO A 981 -5.65 -35.78 -11.59
CA PRO A 981 -6.43 -36.97 -11.27
C PRO A 981 -7.00 -37.66 -12.51
N PHE A 982 -7.16 -36.96 -13.63
CA PHE A 982 -7.70 -37.55 -14.84
C PHE A 982 -6.69 -38.37 -15.63
N ARG A 983 -5.39 -38.16 -15.43
CA ARG A 983 -4.37 -39.14 -15.85
C ARG A 983 -4.51 -40.46 -15.07
N ALA A 984 -4.72 -40.38 -13.75
CA ALA A 984 -4.99 -41.58 -12.94
C ALA A 984 -6.29 -42.27 -13.36
N PHE A 985 -7.39 -41.53 -13.52
CA PHE A 985 -8.67 -42.08 -13.98
C PHE A 985 -8.60 -42.63 -15.41
N LEU A 986 -7.74 -42.10 -16.28
CA LEU A 986 -7.52 -42.64 -17.62
C LEU A 986 -6.80 -43.99 -17.57
N GLN A 987 -5.85 -44.13 -16.66
CA GLN A 987 -5.18 -45.41 -16.36
C GLN A 987 -6.14 -46.42 -15.70
N ASP A 988 -7.08 -45.97 -14.87
CA ASP A 988 -8.17 -46.79 -14.32
C ASP A 988 -9.16 -47.24 -15.42
N LEU A 989 -9.57 -46.33 -16.32
CA LEU A 989 -10.38 -46.67 -17.51
C LEU A 989 -9.65 -47.65 -18.43
N GLU A 990 -8.35 -47.47 -18.64
CA GLU A 990 -7.51 -48.38 -19.41
C GLU A 990 -7.42 -49.77 -18.80
N HIS A 991 -7.50 -49.89 -17.47
CA HIS A 991 -7.59 -51.18 -16.79
C HIS A 991 -9.00 -51.76 -16.96
N GLU A 992 -10.03 -50.99 -16.65
CA GLU A 992 -11.43 -51.42 -16.72
C GLU A 992 -11.86 -51.87 -18.12
N HIS A 993 -11.44 -51.15 -19.18
CA HIS A 993 -11.70 -51.51 -20.58
C HIS A 993 -11.11 -52.89 -20.96
N LYS A 994 -10.09 -53.38 -20.22
CA LYS A 994 -9.48 -54.71 -20.41
C LYS A 994 -10.13 -55.81 -19.57
N THR A 995 -10.91 -55.46 -18.53
CA THR A 995 -11.49 -56.41 -17.56
C THR A 995 -13.03 -56.47 -17.54
N SER A 996 -13.68 -55.44 -18.07
CA SER A 996 -15.11 -55.14 -17.90
C SER A 996 -15.75 -54.76 -19.24
N PRO A 997 -17.09 -54.68 -19.33
CA PRO A 997 -17.76 -54.03 -20.46
C PRO A 997 -17.28 -52.59 -20.67
N HIS A 998 -17.43 -52.05 -21.87
CA HIS A 998 -17.05 -50.66 -22.14
C HIS A 998 -17.91 -49.68 -21.32
N ARG A 999 -17.25 -48.83 -20.53
CA ARG A 999 -17.86 -47.68 -19.84
C ARG A 999 -17.66 -46.43 -20.68
N SER A 1000 -18.75 -45.75 -21.04
CA SER A 1000 -18.65 -44.48 -21.76
C SER A 1000 -17.92 -43.40 -20.94
N ALA A 1001 -16.98 -42.72 -21.59
CA ALA A 1001 -16.06 -41.79 -20.96
C ALA A 1001 -15.72 -40.60 -21.88
N TYR A 1002 -15.90 -39.39 -21.35
CA TYR A 1002 -15.68 -38.14 -22.09
C TYR A 1002 -14.67 -37.24 -21.36
N LEU A 1003 -13.68 -36.69 -22.06
CA LEU A 1003 -12.71 -35.76 -21.47
C LEU A 1003 -12.80 -34.38 -22.13
N PHE A 1004 -13.02 -33.34 -21.33
CA PHE A 1004 -12.94 -31.93 -21.69
C PHE A 1004 -11.70 -31.32 -21.03
N TYR A 1005 -10.72 -30.89 -21.82
CA TYR A 1005 -9.45 -30.33 -21.33
C TYR A 1005 -9.19 -28.91 -21.86
N GLY A 1006 -8.80 -27.99 -20.98
CA GLY A 1006 -8.39 -26.63 -21.31
C GLY A 1006 -6.89 -26.40 -21.17
N CYS A 1007 -6.24 -25.96 -22.23
CA CYS A 1007 -4.85 -25.49 -22.24
C CYS A 1007 -4.72 -24.24 -23.12
N ARG A 1008 -3.51 -23.74 -23.36
CA ARG A 1008 -3.27 -22.54 -24.16
C ARG A 1008 -3.00 -22.89 -25.60
N GLU A 1009 -1.97 -23.70 -25.81
CA GLU A 1009 -1.42 -24.00 -27.12
C GLU A 1009 -0.97 -25.47 -27.16
N ALA A 1010 -1.28 -26.16 -28.26
CA ALA A 1010 -0.94 -27.56 -28.46
C ALA A 1010 0.57 -27.84 -28.30
N SER A 1011 1.43 -26.88 -28.67
CA SER A 1011 2.89 -27.05 -28.62
C SER A 1011 3.52 -26.78 -27.24
N MET A 1012 2.81 -26.12 -26.32
CA MET A 1012 3.40 -25.55 -25.09
C MET A 1012 2.89 -26.15 -23.78
N ASP A 1013 1.58 -26.39 -23.65
CA ASP A 1013 0.96 -26.84 -22.38
C ASP A 1013 -0.20 -27.85 -22.55
N PHE A 1014 -0.21 -28.60 -23.65
CA PHE A 1014 -1.04 -29.79 -23.83
C PHE A 1014 -0.49 -30.99 -23.04
N LEU A 1015 -0.55 -30.88 -21.70
CA LEU A 1015 -0.03 -31.85 -20.75
C LEU A 1015 -0.56 -33.27 -21.04
N TYR A 1016 0.36 -34.23 -21.14
CA TYR A 1016 0.08 -35.65 -21.43
C TYR A 1016 -0.66 -35.91 -22.75
N GLY A 1017 -0.61 -35.00 -23.74
CA GLY A 1017 -1.35 -35.11 -25.01
C GLY A 1017 -1.28 -36.48 -25.68
N GLU A 1018 -0.08 -37.09 -25.78
CA GLU A 1018 0.10 -38.43 -26.34
C GLU A 1018 -0.61 -39.56 -25.55
N GLU A 1019 -0.80 -39.42 -24.24
CA GLU A 1019 -1.60 -40.38 -23.45
C GLU A 1019 -3.10 -40.17 -23.74
N LEU A 1020 -3.56 -38.92 -23.77
CA LEU A 1020 -4.97 -38.57 -24.01
C LEU A 1020 -5.43 -38.97 -25.42
N GLU A 1021 -4.61 -38.71 -26.43
CA GLU A 1021 -4.89 -39.05 -27.83
C GLU A 1021 -4.86 -40.57 -28.05
N ARG A 1022 -3.93 -41.30 -27.42
CA ARG A 1022 -3.91 -42.78 -27.50
C ARG A 1022 -5.15 -43.41 -26.87
N ALA A 1023 -5.60 -42.91 -25.71
CA ALA A 1023 -6.80 -43.43 -25.07
C ALA A 1023 -8.10 -43.11 -25.84
N TRP A 1024 -8.15 -41.99 -26.57
CA TRP A 1024 -9.22 -41.74 -27.53
C TRP A 1024 -9.13 -42.67 -28.76
N ALA A 1025 -7.94 -42.82 -29.35
CA ALA A 1025 -7.74 -43.69 -30.51
C ALA A 1025 -7.97 -45.20 -30.23
N SER A 1026 -7.81 -45.64 -28.98
CA SER A 1026 -8.11 -47.02 -28.54
C SER A 1026 -9.55 -47.24 -28.09
N GLY A 1027 -10.40 -46.20 -28.07
CA GLY A 1027 -11.79 -46.30 -27.60
C GLY A 1027 -11.94 -46.41 -26.07
N VAL A 1028 -10.92 -46.03 -25.31
CA VAL A 1028 -10.99 -45.90 -23.84
C VAL A 1028 -11.68 -44.59 -23.45
N LEU A 1029 -11.54 -43.55 -24.26
CA LEU A 1029 -12.42 -42.36 -24.28
C LEU A 1029 -13.30 -42.40 -25.53
N ASP A 1030 -14.60 -42.18 -25.39
CA ASP A 1030 -15.52 -41.96 -26.52
C ASP A 1030 -15.15 -40.67 -27.28
N GLN A 1031 -14.86 -39.60 -26.53
CA GLN A 1031 -14.59 -38.27 -27.08
C GLN A 1031 -13.58 -37.49 -26.24
N LEU A 1032 -12.64 -36.86 -26.92
CA LEU A 1032 -11.67 -35.91 -26.37
C LEU A 1032 -11.96 -34.50 -26.92
N HIS A 1033 -12.31 -33.56 -26.06
CA HIS A 1033 -12.59 -32.15 -26.40
C HIS A 1033 -11.52 -31.24 -25.80
N VAL A 1034 -10.53 -30.87 -26.61
CA VAL A 1034 -9.48 -29.92 -26.19
C VAL A 1034 -9.87 -28.48 -26.57
N ALA A 1035 -9.80 -27.58 -25.60
CA ALA A 1035 -10.03 -26.15 -25.76
C ALA A 1035 -8.71 -25.39 -25.58
N PHE A 1036 -8.18 -24.86 -26.68
CA PHE A 1036 -6.98 -24.03 -26.69
C PHE A 1036 -7.34 -22.55 -26.55
N SER A 1037 -6.68 -21.85 -25.62
CA SER A 1037 -6.96 -20.45 -25.32
C SER A 1037 -6.04 -19.43 -26.04
N ASP A 1038 -4.93 -19.86 -26.62
CA ASP A 1038 -3.93 -19.02 -27.33
C ASP A 1038 -3.25 -19.86 -28.43
N ASP A 1039 -3.99 -20.18 -29.49
CA ASP A 1039 -3.59 -21.11 -30.57
C ASP A 1039 -3.57 -20.38 -31.93
N GLY A 1040 -2.61 -19.45 -32.06
CA GLY A 1040 -2.45 -18.58 -33.22
C GLY A 1040 -3.68 -17.70 -33.51
N ASP A 1041 -4.05 -17.58 -34.79
CA ASP A 1041 -5.20 -16.78 -35.25
C ASP A 1041 -6.58 -17.36 -34.86
N ARG A 1042 -6.64 -18.43 -34.06
CA ARG A 1042 -7.90 -19.08 -33.68
C ARG A 1042 -8.59 -18.33 -32.55
N PRO A 1043 -9.93 -18.16 -32.58
CA PRO A 1043 -10.67 -17.54 -31.48
C PRO A 1043 -10.43 -18.29 -30.16
N LYS A 1044 -9.95 -17.56 -29.14
CA LYS A 1044 -9.69 -18.05 -27.78
C LYS A 1044 -10.90 -18.83 -27.23
N ARG A 1045 -10.65 -20.07 -26.81
CA ARG A 1045 -11.66 -20.97 -26.20
C ARG A 1045 -11.18 -21.48 -24.85
N TYR A 1046 -12.12 -21.73 -23.97
CA TYR A 1046 -11.92 -22.39 -22.69
C TYR A 1046 -12.81 -23.64 -22.58
N VAL A 1047 -12.59 -24.44 -21.54
CA VAL A 1047 -13.30 -25.70 -21.33
C VAL A 1047 -14.82 -25.50 -21.21
N GLN A 1048 -15.29 -24.39 -20.62
CA GLN A 1048 -16.72 -24.06 -20.57
C GLN A 1048 -17.36 -23.83 -21.96
N ASP A 1049 -16.59 -23.36 -22.94
CA ASP A 1049 -17.11 -23.09 -24.29
C ASP A 1049 -17.26 -24.40 -25.07
N ALA A 1050 -16.36 -25.37 -24.82
CA ALA A 1050 -16.49 -26.73 -25.34
C ALA A 1050 -17.72 -27.45 -24.75
N LEU A 1051 -17.98 -27.32 -23.44
CA LEU A 1051 -19.19 -27.86 -22.79
C LEU A 1051 -20.48 -27.25 -23.38
N ILE A 1052 -20.50 -25.93 -23.61
CA ILE A 1052 -21.65 -25.24 -24.21
C ILE A 1052 -21.84 -25.60 -25.70
N LYS A 1053 -20.76 -25.92 -26.43
CA LYS A 1053 -20.84 -26.47 -27.80
C LYS A 1053 -21.41 -27.89 -27.81
N GLN A 1054 -21.11 -28.69 -26.79
CA GLN A 1054 -21.61 -30.06 -26.60
C GLN A 1054 -22.81 -30.12 -25.62
N SER A 1055 -23.68 -29.10 -25.61
CA SER A 1055 -24.71 -28.95 -24.58
C SER A 1055 -25.67 -30.14 -24.50
N GLU A 1056 -25.99 -30.77 -25.63
CA GLU A 1056 -26.85 -31.97 -25.68
C GLU A 1056 -26.20 -33.15 -24.97
N LEU A 1057 -24.91 -33.38 -25.21
CA LEU A 1057 -24.12 -34.44 -24.55
C LEU A 1057 -24.05 -34.20 -23.04
N VAL A 1058 -23.72 -32.98 -22.61
CA VAL A 1058 -23.64 -32.61 -21.19
C VAL A 1058 -24.98 -32.76 -20.49
N ALA A 1059 -26.08 -32.37 -21.14
CA ALA A 1059 -27.43 -32.49 -20.57
C ALA A 1059 -27.90 -33.94 -20.50
N ARG A 1060 -27.73 -34.72 -21.58
CA ARG A 1060 -28.04 -36.16 -21.61
C ARG A 1060 -27.30 -36.91 -20.51
N HIS A 1061 -25.98 -36.70 -20.40
CA HIS A 1061 -25.11 -37.35 -19.42
C HIS A 1061 -25.58 -37.11 -17.98
N LEU A 1062 -25.88 -35.86 -17.61
CA LEU A 1062 -26.25 -35.50 -16.25
C LEU A 1062 -27.70 -35.85 -15.87
N LEU A 1063 -28.64 -35.72 -16.81
CA LEU A 1063 -30.08 -35.81 -16.56
C LEU A 1063 -30.66 -37.19 -16.88
N LYS A 1064 -30.28 -37.78 -18.02
CA LYS A 1064 -30.85 -39.04 -18.51
C LYS A 1064 -30.02 -40.25 -18.11
N ASP A 1065 -28.70 -40.16 -18.28
CA ASP A 1065 -27.80 -41.30 -18.04
C ASP A 1065 -27.31 -41.35 -16.58
N GLU A 1066 -27.63 -40.30 -15.79
CA GLU A 1066 -27.17 -40.05 -14.42
C GLU A 1066 -25.65 -40.27 -14.21
N GLY A 1067 -24.86 -39.97 -15.24
CA GLY A 1067 -23.42 -40.15 -15.25
C GLY A 1067 -22.69 -39.16 -14.34
N TYR A 1068 -21.53 -39.57 -13.84
CA TYR A 1068 -20.68 -38.72 -13.01
C TYR A 1068 -20.03 -37.61 -13.83
N ILE A 1069 -19.96 -36.41 -13.26
CA ILE A 1069 -19.18 -35.29 -13.78
C ILE A 1069 -18.11 -34.91 -12.75
N TYR A 1070 -16.85 -35.12 -13.10
CA TYR A 1070 -15.71 -34.74 -12.30
C TYR A 1070 -15.09 -33.44 -12.82
N VAL A 1071 -14.82 -32.47 -11.94
CA VAL A 1071 -14.21 -31.17 -12.30
C VAL A 1071 -12.96 -30.91 -11.48
N CYS A 1072 -11.80 -30.75 -12.13
CA CYS A 1072 -10.54 -30.45 -11.43
C CYS A 1072 -9.77 -29.28 -12.05
N GLY A 1073 -9.33 -28.33 -11.22
CA GLY A 1073 -8.62 -27.13 -11.66
C GLY A 1073 -8.86 -25.93 -10.73
N SER A 1074 -8.72 -24.71 -11.25
CA SER A 1074 -8.86 -23.51 -10.42
C SER A 1074 -10.30 -23.26 -9.95
N LEU A 1075 -10.45 -22.62 -8.80
CA LEU A 1075 -11.74 -22.13 -8.28
C LEU A 1075 -12.55 -21.32 -9.33
N ASP A 1076 -11.88 -20.53 -10.17
CA ASP A 1076 -12.53 -19.77 -11.26
C ASP A 1076 -13.06 -20.67 -12.39
N MET A 1077 -12.26 -21.66 -12.80
CA MET A 1077 -12.68 -22.65 -13.80
C MET A 1077 -13.86 -23.47 -13.28
N GLY A 1078 -13.82 -23.91 -12.02
CA GLY A 1078 -14.95 -24.61 -11.38
C GLY A 1078 -16.23 -23.78 -11.32
N ARG A 1079 -16.14 -22.45 -11.12
CA ARG A 1079 -17.29 -21.54 -11.22
C ARG A 1079 -17.83 -21.43 -12.65
N ALA A 1080 -16.95 -21.29 -13.65
CA ALA A 1080 -17.33 -21.22 -15.06
C ALA A 1080 -18.00 -22.51 -15.55
N VAL A 1081 -17.44 -23.68 -15.22
CA VAL A 1081 -17.97 -25.00 -15.57
C VAL A 1081 -19.35 -25.24 -14.94
N ARG A 1082 -19.55 -24.91 -13.66
CA ARG A 1082 -20.88 -25.05 -13.02
C ARG A 1082 -21.94 -24.20 -13.73
N LYS A 1083 -21.60 -22.99 -14.19
CA LYS A 1083 -22.50 -22.15 -15.00
C LYS A 1083 -22.74 -22.74 -16.41
N ALA A 1084 -21.70 -23.33 -17.03
CA ALA A 1084 -21.82 -23.99 -18.32
C ALA A 1084 -22.73 -25.22 -18.28
N ILE A 1085 -22.62 -26.06 -17.24
CA ILE A 1085 -23.49 -27.22 -17.03
C ILE A 1085 -24.95 -26.76 -16.84
N ALA A 1086 -25.20 -25.71 -16.04
CA ALA A 1086 -26.53 -25.12 -15.89
C ALA A 1086 -27.07 -24.59 -17.24
N GLY A 1087 -26.24 -23.89 -18.01
CA GLY A 1087 -26.61 -23.40 -19.35
C GLY A 1087 -26.83 -24.51 -20.39
N ALA A 1088 -26.20 -25.68 -20.23
CA ALA A 1088 -26.41 -26.84 -21.07
C ALA A 1088 -27.75 -27.52 -20.78
N ILE A 1089 -28.06 -27.82 -19.51
CA ILE A 1089 -29.34 -28.44 -19.14
C ILE A 1089 -30.55 -27.53 -19.42
N LEU A 1090 -30.39 -26.19 -19.33
CA LEU A 1090 -31.44 -25.23 -19.70
C LEU A 1090 -31.75 -25.22 -21.21
N ARG A 1091 -30.79 -25.60 -22.07
CA ARG A 1091 -31.01 -25.72 -23.52
C ARG A 1091 -31.70 -27.02 -23.92
N HIS A 1092 -31.66 -28.03 -23.06
CA HIS A 1092 -32.10 -29.39 -23.37
C HIS A 1092 -33.07 -29.95 -22.29
N PRO A 1093 -34.20 -29.26 -22.01
CA PRO A 1093 -35.17 -29.68 -20.99
C PRO A 1093 -35.90 -30.99 -21.34
N GLU A 1094 -35.79 -31.48 -22.57
CA GLU A 1094 -36.29 -32.79 -22.99
C GLU A 1094 -35.71 -33.94 -22.16
N PHE A 1095 -34.45 -33.85 -21.71
CA PHE A 1095 -33.82 -34.89 -20.88
C PHE A 1095 -34.30 -34.90 -19.42
N CYS A 1096 -35.11 -33.93 -19.00
CA CYS A 1096 -35.79 -33.92 -17.70
C CYS A 1096 -37.32 -33.75 -17.83
N GLY A 1097 -37.91 -34.11 -18.98
CA GLY A 1097 -39.36 -34.05 -19.19
C GLY A 1097 -39.98 -32.66 -19.05
N GLY A 1098 -39.23 -31.60 -19.33
CA GLY A 1098 -39.68 -30.20 -19.20
C GLY A 1098 -39.53 -29.59 -17.80
N ALA A 1099 -38.98 -30.31 -16.81
CA ALA A 1099 -38.83 -29.83 -15.43
C ALA A 1099 -37.77 -28.71 -15.22
N ILE A 1100 -37.15 -28.21 -16.29
CA ILE A 1100 -36.26 -27.05 -16.30
C ILE A 1100 -36.86 -26.01 -17.24
N ALA A 1101 -37.45 -24.96 -16.68
CA ALA A 1101 -37.96 -23.81 -17.44
C ALA A 1101 -37.13 -22.54 -17.24
N THR A 1102 -36.32 -22.48 -16.18
CA THR A 1102 -35.58 -21.28 -15.76
C THR A 1102 -34.11 -21.56 -15.45
N GLN A 1103 -33.30 -20.50 -15.45
CA GLN A 1103 -31.91 -20.54 -14.95
C GLN A 1103 -31.85 -20.97 -13.48
N GLU A 1104 -32.84 -20.59 -12.66
CA GLU A 1104 -32.88 -20.97 -11.25
C GLU A 1104 -33.13 -22.47 -11.05
N ASP A 1105 -33.97 -23.09 -11.90
CA ASP A 1105 -34.18 -24.54 -11.92
C ASP A 1105 -32.91 -25.30 -12.31
N ALA A 1106 -32.21 -24.82 -13.34
CA ALA A 1106 -30.93 -25.39 -13.77
C ALA A 1106 -29.89 -25.31 -12.64
N GLU A 1107 -29.72 -24.15 -12.01
CA GLU A 1107 -28.80 -23.99 -10.88
C GLU A 1107 -29.25 -24.76 -9.63
N ARG A 1108 -30.55 -24.92 -9.39
CA ARG A 1108 -31.10 -25.79 -8.34
C ARG A 1108 -30.72 -27.25 -8.59
N ILE A 1109 -30.86 -27.76 -9.82
CA ILE A 1109 -30.49 -29.13 -10.18
C ILE A 1109 -28.97 -29.35 -10.12
N VAL A 1110 -28.15 -28.40 -10.57
CA VAL A 1110 -26.69 -28.49 -10.41
C VAL A 1110 -26.31 -28.55 -8.92
N ARG A 1111 -26.95 -27.76 -8.04
CA ARG A 1111 -26.76 -27.86 -6.58
C ARG A 1111 -27.22 -29.21 -6.01
N GLN A 1112 -28.34 -29.77 -6.50
CA GLN A 1112 -28.82 -31.09 -6.09
C GLN A 1112 -27.88 -32.22 -6.53
N LYS A 1113 -27.35 -32.18 -7.77
CA LYS A 1113 -26.40 -33.18 -8.29
C LYS A 1113 -25.01 -33.05 -7.66
N LEU A 1114 -24.58 -31.85 -7.24
CA LEU A 1114 -23.41 -31.65 -6.36
C LEU A 1114 -23.62 -32.32 -4.99
N ALA A 1115 -24.73 -32.05 -4.31
CA ALA A 1115 -25.02 -32.67 -3.00
C ALA A 1115 -25.18 -34.19 -3.08
N GLY A 1116 -25.76 -34.69 -4.18
CA GLY A 1116 -25.87 -36.12 -4.51
C GLY A 1116 -24.58 -36.78 -5.03
N HIS A 1117 -23.44 -36.08 -5.00
CA HIS A 1117 -22.13 -36.59 -5.44
C HIS A 1117 -22.07 -37.10 -6.90
N LEU A 1118 -23.00 -36.65 -7.75
CA LEU A 1118 -22.95 -36.87 -9.20
C LEU A 1118 -22.14 -35.80 -9.93
N ILE A 1119 -21.99 -34.61 -9.32
CA ILE A 1119 -20.97 -33.64 -9.70
C ILE A 1119 -19.95 -33.60 -8.57
N VAL A 1120 -18.69 -33.98 -8.85
CA VAL A 1120 -17.60 -34.07 -7.87
C VAL A 1120 -16.51 -33.08 -8.27
N THR A 1121 -15.94 -32.32 -7.33
CA THR A 1121 -15.02 -31.22 -7.67
C THR A 1121 -13.80 -31.11 -6.76
N GLU A 1122 -12.59 -31.25 -7.31
CA GLU A 1122 -11.30 -31.05 -6.63
C GLU A 1122 -10.71 -29.72 -7.12
N LEU A 1123 -10.86 -28.65 -6.33
CA LEU A 1123 -10.57 -27.27 -6.77
C LEU A 1123 -9.54 -26.59 -5.86
N TRP A 1124 -8.60 -25.87 -6.48
CA TRP A 1124 -7.46 -25.19 -5.84
C TRP A 1124 -7.24 -23.74 -6.33
#